data_AF-A0A1V5HA99-F1
#
_entry.id   AF-A0A1V5HA99-F1
#
_cell.length_a   1.000
_cell.length_b   1.000
_cell.length_c   1.000
_cell.angle_alpha   90.00
_cell.angle_beta   90.00
_cell.angle_gamma   90.00
#
_symmetry.space_group_name_H-M   'P 1'
#
loop_
_entity.id
_entity.type
_entity.pdbx_description
1 polymer ?
#
loop_
_entity_poly.entity_id
_entity_poly.type
_entity_poly.pdbx_seq_one_letter_code
_entity_poly.pdbx_strand_id
1 'polypeptide(L)'
;MVTHVSQGNRSLSQGLGSLGDFFPNKEIRCRVRGCDNSWHMAADDLLRQLTSQDPELPERMCESCYETYNTLSAQDVPCSRAGCTHTWHWTRYQQLEARVAGHTTPPRRFCAECSHEMAAIADRQMPCRARGCSKTWVWTRQQQMTWDGDRPPTRLCPDCFDKLRSLQDRQEPCKARGCKNTWSWPAFQQLEYHLAGGDLDKPPRRLCHTCFEALQTLHDLELPCKVKECQRTWRFTTFAQLEHRLAAGGEATPPPPERMCPECFRFFQQAQDVARPCRNRRCPNTWTYTRGWQLKDWLKGRTAPPQLMCAACTEKLAQLHERPMPCSVPGCQETWPYTPMDQLHDALAGGREPRPRRCRACDEFLTSHRAETLTCPECGQLIRWSGFEQLLCARGTFVKPTRCSDCAAKDLPTQPPKAPPTLDHHLIVRMPVNGRWNADAAIAGWPPHLDHDSLARAERADIRIVALGDDLTWSTEKKEESWPHLLEEKLNADLADEALAVAVINAGIAGTTSRQAMIRLHRDLTPFTPHLVIVSFILGDSFIEPGGPALRERLPAEDAERAIRDLLTHLRRTRAQILHWTANPAFPYDHAAEKRLPREWADRQALRLSQALTYTAHLCTQRDIPTVDFRSRFEVNGKASAQKWMSDWCRHNAAGARNIAVWMAGHLVAEKLLPGLG
;
A
#
# COMPACT_ATOMS: atom_id res chain seq x y z
N MET A 1 71.59 9.97 45.23
CA MET A 1 71.86 10.25 46.65
C MET A 1 72.67 9.07 47.20
N VAL A 2 73.99 9.25 47.31
CA VAL A 2 74.81 9.25 48.56
C VAL A 2 74.74 7.88 49.27
N THR A 3 75.81 7.09 49.35
CA THR A 3 76.93 7.30 50.30
C THR A 3 78.26 6.59 49.91
N HIS A 4 79.34 7.37 49.95
CA HIS A 4 80.70 7.13 50.50
C HIS A 4 80.86 5.93 51.49
N VAL A 5 82.00 5.30 51.81
CA VAL A 5 83.46 5.56 51.69
C VAL A 5 84.22 4.33 52.22
N SER A 6 85.43 4.06 51.72
CA SER A 6 86.65 3.96 52.55
C SER A 6 87.81 3.31 51.78
N GLN A 7 88.88 4.10 51.62
CA GLN A 7 90.23 3.61 51.35
C GLN A 7 90.96 3.50 52.69
N GLY A 8 91.73 2.42 52.86
CA GLY A 8 92.67 2.20 53.96
C GLY A 8 94.05 1.86 53.41
N ASN A 9 95.03 2.67 53.83
CA ASN A 9 96.47 2.65 53.53
C ASN A 9 97.21 1.36 53.93
N ARG A 10 98.26 0.96 53.17
CA ARG A 10 99.69 0.86 53.61
C ARG A 10 100.59 0.07 52.63
N SER A 11 101.50 0.81 51.98
CA SER A 11 102.98 0.68 52.03
C SER A 11 103.71 -0.68 51.87
N LEU A 12 104.37 -0.81 50.70
CA LEU A 12 105.77 -1.20 50.42
C LEU A 12 106.35 -2.56 50.88
N SER A 13 106.58 -3.44 49.89
CA SER A 13 107.89 -4.09 49.66
C SER A 13 107.93 -4.75 48.26
N GLN A 14 108.78 -4.23 47.37
CA GLN A 14 109.02 -4.76 46.04
C GLN A 14 109.98 -5.96 46.11
N GLY A 15 109.46 -7.16 45.83
CA GLY A 15 110.24 -8.27 45.30
C GLY A 15 109.97 -8.37 43.79
N LEU A 16 111.02 -8.39 42.97
CA LEU A 16 110.93 -8.61 41.53
C LEU A 16 110.41 -10.03 41.25
N GLY A 17 109.10 -10.14 41.05
CA GLY A 17 108.42 -11.33 40.55
C GLY A 17 108.75 -11.61 39.09
N SER A 18 108.64 -12.88 38.71
CA SER A 18 108.92 -13.42 37.38
C SER A 18 108.14 -12.66 36.28
N LEU A 19 108.71 -12.54 35.07
CA LEU A 19 108.06 -11.96 33.89
C LEU A 19 106.68 -12.58 33.55
N GLY A 20 106.34 -13.75 34.12
CA GLY A 20 105.02 -14.38 34.03
C GLY A 20 103.90 -13.72 34.85
N ASP A 21 104.23 -12.90 35.85
CA ASP A 21 103.23 -12.24 36.73
C ASP A 21 102.50 -11.06 36.07
N PHE A 22 102.91 -10.65 34.85
CA PHE A 22 102.36 -9.50 34.11
C PHE A 22 101.31 -9.86 33.06
N PHE A 23 101.03 -11.15 32.82
CA PHE A 23 100.03 -11.57 31.83
C PHE A 23 98.81 -12.22 32.54
N PRO A 24 97.58 -11.69 32.34
CA PRO A 24 96.39 -12.29 32.95
C PRO A 24 96.06 -13.64 32.29
N ASN A 25 95.62 -14.61 33.09
CA ASN A 25 95.08 -15.89 32.60
C ASN A 25 94.00 -15.64 31.55
N LYS A 26 94.09 -16.33 30.41
CA LYS A 26 93.10 -16.17 29.32
C LYS A 26 91.99 -17.18 29.48
N GLU A 27 90.76 -16.70 29.51
CA GLU A 27 89.54 -17.52 29.51
C GLU A 27 89.18 -17.94 28.08
N ILE A 28 89.04 -19.24 27.84
CA ILE A 28 88.72 -19.83 26.54
C ILE A 28 87.40 -20.60 26.68
N ARG A 29 86.47 -20.40 25.74
CA ARG A 29 85.18 -21.10 25.73
C ARG A 29 85.34 -22.57 25.37
N CYS A 30 84.48 -23.41 25.95
CA CYS A 30 84.38 -24.81 25.61
C CYS A 30 84.01 -25.00 24.13
N ARG A 31 84.64 -25.97 23.46
CA ARG A 31 84.35 -26.31 22.06
C ARG A 31 82.95 -26.93 21.83
N VAL A 32 82.33 -27.50 22.87
CA VAL A 32 81.05 -28.22 22.73
C VAL A 32 79.92 -27.25 22.43
N ARG A 33 79.18 -27.48 21.35
CA ARG A 33 78.06 -26.63 20.95
C ARG A 33 76.97 -26.62 22.04
N GLY A 34 76.60 -25.43 22.48
CA GLY A 34 75.60 -25.22 23.54
C GLY A 34 76.16 -25.24 24.97
N CYS A 35 77.47 -25.44 25.15
CA CYS A 35 78.10 -25.35 26.47
C CYS A 35 78.59 -23.92 26.72
N ASP A 36 78.12 -23.32 27.82
CA ASP A 36 78.51 -21.96 28.21
C ASP A 36 79.77 -21.92 29.12
N ASN A 37 80.33 -23.08 29.46
CA ASN A 37 81.50 -23.17 30.35
C ASN A 37 82.78 -22.74 29.62
N SER A 38 83.71 -22.18 30.39
CA SER A 38 85.04 -21.78 29.97
C SER A 38 86.12 -22.49 30.79
N TRP A 39 87.36 -22.45 30.31
CA TRP A 39 88.53 -22.91 31.04
C TRP A 39 89.64 -21.86 30.94
N HIS A 40 90.54 -21.86 31.93
CA HIS A 40 91.62 -20.88 32.01
C HIS A 40 92.93 -21.48 31.50
N MET A 41 93.62 -20.74 30.64
CA MET A 41 94.99 -21.05 30.24
C MET A 41 95.96 -20.18 31.04
N ALA A 42 96.94 -20.82 31.69
CA ALA A 42 97.97 -20.12 32.45
C ALA A 42 98.81 -19.22 31.53
N ALA A 43 99.26 -18.08 32.07
CA ALA A 43 100.04 -17.08 31.36
C ALA A 43 101.27 -17.64 30.63
N ASP A 44 102.01 -18.55 31.28
CA ASP A 44 103.21 -19.18 30.72
C ASP A 44 102.89 -20.09 29.52
N ASP A 45 101.77 -20.81 29.58
CA ASP A 45 101.31 -21.69 28.50
C ASP A 45 100.74 -20.89 27.32
N LEU A 46 100.08 -19.76 27.62
CA LEU A 46 99.63 -18.80 26.60
C LEU A 46 100.81 -18.21 25.84
N LEU A 47 101.89 -17.84 26.55
CA LEU A 47 103.11 -17.33 25.92
C LEU A 47 103.75 -18.39 25.02
N ARG A 48 103.87 -19.64 25.50
CA ARG A 48 104.40 -20.76 24.70
C ARG A 48 103.57 -21.00 23.43
N GLN A 49 102.23 -21.02 23.54
CA GLN A 49 101.34 -21.25 22.40
C GLN A 49 101.43 -20.12 21.36
N LEU A 50 101.46 -18.86 21.80
CA LEU A 50 101.58 -17.70 20.91
C LEU A 50 102.95 -17.60 20.21
N THR A 51 103.99 -18.20 20.80
CA THR A 51 105.34 -18.30 20.18
C THR A 51 105.56 -19.58 19.37
N SER A 52 104.58 -20.49 19.35
CA SER A 52 104.67 -21.75 18.60
C SER A 52 104.39 -21.55 17.10
N GLN A 53 104.65 -22.58 16.28
CA GLN A 53 104.38 -22.53 14.84
C GLN A 53 102.89 -22.40 14.48
N ASP A 54 101.98 -22.64 15.44
CA ASP A 54 100.53 -22.54 15.27
C ASP A 54 99.91 -21.70 16.40
N PRO A 55 99.75 -20.37 16.21
CA PRO A 55 99.37 -19.44 17.27
C PRO A 55 97.87 -19.49 17.63
N GLU A 56 97.07 -20.38 17.02
CA GLU A 56 95.66 -20.56 17.38
C GLU A 56 95.51 -21.13 18.80
N LEU A 57 94.50 -20.65 19.52
CA LEU A 57 94.20 -21.13 20.87
C LEU A 57 93.62 -22.56 20.78
N PRO A 58 94.00 -23.48 21.69
CA PRO A 58 93.52 -24.85 21.62
C PRO A 58 92.00 -24.93 21.75
N GLU A 59 91.32 -25.54 20.77
CA GLU A 59 89.89 -25.86 20.89
C GLU A 59 89.69 -27.06 21.83
N ARG A 60 89.62 -26.81 23.15
CA ARG A 60 89.43 -27.86 24.16
C ARG A 60 88.04 -27.83 24.80
N MET A 61 87.67 -28.98 25.34
CA MET A 61 86.46 -29.13 26.16
C MET A 61 86.77 -28.60 27.56
N CYS A 62 85.81 -27.97 28.22
CA CYS A 62 85.95 -27.69 29.65
C CYS A 62 85.99 -29.00 30.45
N GLU A 63 86.47 -28.93 31.69
CA GLU A 63 86.64 -30.08 32.57
C GLU A 63 85.34 -30.88 32.75
N SER A 64 84.21 -30.21 32.98
CA SER A 64 82.91 -30.87 33.12
C SER A 64 82.45 -31.61 31.85
N CYS A 65 82.71 -31.04 30.67
CA CYS A 65 82.39 -31.69 29.40
C CYS A 65 83.33 -32.85 29.10
N TYR A 66 84.60 -32.74 29.47
CA TYR A 66 85.59 -33.79 29.31
C TYR A 66 85.29 -35.00 30.21
N GLU A 67 84.98 -34.76 31.49
CA GLU A 67 84.53 -35.79 32.42
C GLU A 67 83.27 -36.48 31.89
N THR A 68 82.26 -35.71 31.48
CA THR A 68 81.03 -36.27 30.91
C THR A 68 81.32 -37.09 29.65
N TYR A 69 82.18 -36.60 28.74
CA TYR A 69 82.58 -37.32 27.53
C TYR A 69 83.20 -38.69 27.84
N ASN A 70 84.03 -38.77 28.90
CA ASN A 70 84.66 -40.02 29.32
C ASN A 70 83.67 -41.03 29.92
N THR A 71 82.54 -40.56 30.46
CA THR A 71 81.46 -41.46 30.95
C THR A 71 80.55 -41.99 29.82
N LEU A 72 80.62 -41.41 28.62
CA LEU A 72 79.76 -41.80 27.50
C LEU A 72 80.42 -42.93 26.70
N SER A 73 79.60 -43.89 26.26
CA SER A 73 79.99 -44.93 25.30
C SER A 73 79.16 -44.74 24.02
N ALA A 74 79.75 -45.03 22.86
CA ALA A 74 78.99 -44.96 21.61
C ALA A 74 77.86 -46.01 21.64
N GLN A 75 76.69 -45.64 21.13
CA GLN A 75 75.51 -46.50 21.16
C GLN A 75 74.94 -46.64 19.74
N ASP A 76 74.57 -47.87 19.37
CA ASP A 76 73.84 -48.12 18.13
C ASP A 76 72.34 -48.07 18.41
N VAL A 77 71.66 -47.11 17.77
CA VAL A 77 70.25 -46.81 18.01
C VAL A 77 69.41 -47.35 16.84
N PRO A 78 68.26 -48.00 17.10
CA PRO A 78 67.38 -48.47 16.03
C PRO A 78 66.94 -47.36 15.07
N CYS A 79 66.83 -47.71 13.77
CA CYS A 79 66.28 -46.84 12.76
C CYS A 79 64.81 -46.49 13.06
N SER A 80 64.41 -45.25 12.78
CA SER A 80 63.04 -44.77 13.01
C SER A 80 62.02 -45.28 11.99
N ARG A 81 62.45 -45.96 10.91
CA ARG A 81 61.57 -46.52 9.89
C ARG A 81 60.91 -47.80 10.41
N ALA A 82 59.58 -47.87 10.31
CA ALA A 82 58.83 -49.07 10.65
C ALA A 82 59.29 -50.26 9.78
N GLY A 83 59.64 -51.39 10.40
CA GLY A 83 60.13 -52.58 9.70
C GLY A 83 61.62 -52.59 9.32
N CYS A 84 62.37 -51.51 9.60
CA CYS A 84 63.82 -51.49 9.37
C CYS A 84 64.57 -52.06 10.58
N THR A 85 65.46 -53.03 10.35
CA THR A 85 66.29 -53.66 11.39
C THR A 85 67.67 -53.00 11.57
N HIS A 86 68.02 -52.05 10.71
CA HIS A 86 69.31 -51.36 10.77
C HIS A 86 69.37 -50.36 11.91
N THR A 87 70.57 -50.12 12.41
CA THR A 87 70.87 -49.13 13.45
C THR A 87 71.66 -47.96 12.87
N TRP A 88 71.73 -46.85 13.61
CA TRP A 88 72.62 -45.73 13.33
C TRP A 88 73.50 -45.45 14.54
N HIS A 89 74.71 -44.96 14.27
CA HIS A 89 75.73 -44.81 15.29
C HIS A 89 75.61 -43.47 16.01
N TRP A 90 75.21 -43.49 17.28
CA TRP A 90 75.15 -42.30 18.12
C TRP A 90 76.47 -42.12 18.86
N THR A 91 77.32 -41.24 18.35
CA THR A 91 78.68 -41.06 18.86
C THR A 91 78.67 -40.42 20.25
N ARG A 92 79.72 -40.68 21.03
CA ARG A 92 79.94 -40.06 22.35
C ARG A 92 79.86 -38.53 22.31
N TYR A 93 80.35 -37.93 21.23
CA TYR A 93 80.32 -36.48 21.05
C TYR A 93 78.89 -35.96 20.81
N GLN A 94 78.10 -36.64 19.98
CA GLN A 94 76.69 -36.29 19.77
C GLN A 94 75.83 -36.52 21.02
N GLN A 95 76.17 -37.53 21.82
CA GLN A 95 75.55 -37.77 23.13
C GLN A 95 75.85 -36.62 24.10
N LEU A 96 77.09 -36.11 24.09
CA LEU A 96 77.47 -34.97 24.91
C LEU A 96 76.73 -33.69 24.49
N GLU A 97 76.67 -33.39 23.18
CA GLU A 97 75.90 -32.25 22.67
C GLU A 97 74.41 -32.36 23.04
N ALA A 98 73.82 -33.55 22.93
CA ALA A 98 72.45 -33.79 23.34
C ALA A 98 72.25 -33.55 24.85
N ARG A 99 73.16 -34.03 25.71
CA ARG A 99 73.09 -33.82 27.17
C ARG A 99 73.23 -32.36 27.55
N VAL A 100 74.14 -31.62 26.91
CA VAL A 100 74.30 -30.18 27.11
C VAL A 100 73.03 -29.43 26.70
N ALA A 101 72.35 -29.88 25.63
CA ALA A 101 71.03 -29.38 25.22
C ALA A 101 69.86 -29.89 26.08
N GLY A 102 70.10 -30.63 27.17
CA GLY A 102 69.07 -31.14 28.08
C GLY A 102 68.37 -32.43 27.62
N HIS A 103 68.86 -33.10 26.58
CA HIS A 103 68.32 -34.35 26.06
C HIS A 103 69.12 -35.56 26.54
N THR A 104 68.43 -36.52 27.19
CA THR A 104 69.04 -37.76 27.71
C THR A 104 68.73 -39.00 26.86
N THR A 105 67.82 -38.88 25.89
CA THR A 105 67.41 -39.97 24.99
C THR A 105 67.91 -39.74 23.57
N PRO A 106 68.18 -40.82 22.81
CA PRO A 106 68.61 -40.70 21.43
C PRO A 106 67.51 -40.07 20.56
N PRO A 107 67.87 -39.18 19.61
CA PRO A 107 66.90 -38.61 18.68
C PRO A 107 66.36 -39.66 17.71
N ARG A 108 65.10 -39.50 17.27
CA ARG A 108 64.52 -40.33 16.21
C ARG A 108 65.17 -39.97 14.87
N ARG A 109 66.14 -40.79 14.43
CA ARG A 109 66.82 -40.68 13.14
C ARG A 109 66.72 -41.97 12.32
N PHE A 110 67.02 -41.86 11.04
CA PHE A 110 67.10 -42.99 10.11
C PHE A 110 68.54 -43.51 10.02
N CYS A 111 68.72 -44.79 9.71
CA CYS A 111 70.04 -45.33 9.31
C CYS A 111 70.54 -44.65 8.03
N ALA A 112 71.83 -44.79 7.71
CA ALA A 112 72.44 -44.15 6.55
C ALA A 112 71.69 -44.46 5.24
N GLU A 113 71.26 -45.71 5.05
CA GLU A 113 70.49 -46.16 3.89
C GLU A 113 69.11 -45.50 3.82
N CYS A 114 68.33 -45.58 4.91
CA CYS A 114 67.00 -44.96 4.97
C CYS A 114 67.08 -43.43 4.86
N SER A 115 68.16 -42.80 5.35
CA SER A 115 68.38 -41.36 5.19
C SER A 115 68.68 -40.99 3.74
N HIS A 116 69.40 -41.83 2.99
CA HIS A 116 69.65 -41.65 1.57
C HIS A 116 68.37 -41.80 0.75
N GLU A 117 67.57 -42.84 1.03
CA GLU A 117 66.25 -43.03 0.41
C GLU A 117 65.30 -41.86 0.73
N MET A 118 65.31 -41.34 1.97
CA MET A 118 64.50 -40.18 2.34
C MET A 118 64.85 -38.94 1.53
N ALA A 119 66.12 -38.77 1.14
CA ALA A 119 66.56 -37.66 0.31
C ALA A 119 65.98 -37.72 -1.11
N ALA A 120 65.62 -38.91 -1.59
CA ALA A 120 64.96 -39.11 -2.88
C ALA A 120 63.43 -38.88 -2.83
N ILE A 121 62.82 -38.83 -1.64
CA ILE A 121 61.38 -38.62 -1.48
C ILE A 121 61.08 -37.13 -1.32
N ALA A 122 60.22 -36.60 -2.20
CA ALA A 122 59.70 -35.24 -2.10
C ALA A 122 58.45 -35.17 -1.19
N ASP A 123 58.25 -34.02 -0.57
CA ASP A 123 57.02 -33.73 0.19
C ASP A 123 55.81 -33.70 -0.77
N ARG A 124 54.71 -34.36 -0.38
CA ARG A 124 53.50 -34.46 -1.20
C ARG A 124 52.38 -33.58 -0.67
N GLN A 125 51.73 -32.83 -1.55
CA GLN A 125 50.52 -32.08 -1.22
C GLN A 125 49.29 -33.00 -1.30
N MET A 126 48.53 -33.07 -0.21
CA MET A 126 47.37 -33.94 -0.08
C MET A 126 46.09 -33.12 0.15
N PRO A 127 44.94 -33.48 -0.45
CA PRO A 127 43.70 -32.74 -0.26
C PRO A 127 43.17 -32.83 1.18
N CYS A 128 42.49 -31.77 1.61
CA CYS A 128 41.76 -31.74 2.88
C CYS A 128 40.58 -32.72 2.87
N ARG A 129 40.36 -33.41 4.01
CA ARG A 129 39.21 -34.33 4.19
C ARG A 129 37.85 -33.61 4.28
N ALA A 130 37.83 -32.35 4.69
CA ALA A 130 36.56 -31.63 4.88
C ALA A 130 35.88 -31.32 3.54
N ARG A 131 34.59 -31.66 3.43
CA ARG A 131 33.80 -31.38 2.22
C ARG A 131 33.71 -29.86 2.02
N GLY A 132 34.02 -29.40 0.80
CA GLY A 132 34.01 -27.98 0.45
C GLY A 132 35.32 -27.22 0.70
N CYS A 133 36.36 -27.86 1.26
CA CYS A 133 37.68 -27.24 1.38
C CYS A 133 38.56 -27.57 0.18
N SER A 134 39.13 -26.54 -0.47
CA SER A 134 40.07 -26.68 -1.59
C SER A 134 41.54 -26.71 -1.17
N LYS A 135 41.84 -26.54 0.13
CA LYS A 135 43.21 -26.46 0.64
C LYS A 135 43.84 -27.84 0.77
N THR A 136 45.17 -27.87 0.79
CA THR A 136 45.98 -29.07 0.96
C THR A 136 46.72 -29.07 2.29
N TRP A 137 47.27 -30.22 2.67
CA TRP A 137 48.25 -30.37 3.74
C TRP A 137 49.48 -31.10 3.22
N VAL A 138 50.61 -30.84 3.88
CA VAL A 138 51.90 -31.41 3.50
C VAL A 138 52.07 -32.77 4.16
N TRP A 139 52.17 -33.81 3.34
CA TRP A 139 52.60 -35.13 3.78
C TRP A 139 54.12 -35.20 3.63
N THR A 140 54.82 -34.99 4.75
CA THR A 140 56.28 -34.86 4.73
C THR A 140 56.96 -36.19 4.37
N ARG A 141 58.13 -36.13 3.73
CA ARG A 141 58.94 -37.30 3.38
C ARG A 141 59.20 -38.24 4.58
N GLN A 142 59.42 -37.67 5.76
CA GLN A 142 59.59 -38.44 7.00
C GLN A 142 58.30 -39.21 7.36
N GLN A 143 57.14 -38.55 7.26
CA GLN A 143 55.85 -39.19 7.52
C GLN A 143 55.50 -40.25 6.48
N GLN A 144 55.88 -40.05 5.21
CA GLN A 144 55.72 -41.03 4.14
C GLN A 144 56.54 -42.29 4.42
N MET A 145 57.79 -42.15 4.86
CA MET A 145 58.66 -43.29 5.17
C MET A 145 58.25 -44.07 6.42
N THR A 146 57.63 -43.40 7.39
CA THR A 146 57.15 -44.05 8.62
C THR A 146 55.71 -44.56 8.51
N TRP A 147 55.05 -44.38 7.38
CA TRP A 147 53.66 -44.75 7.17
C TRP A 147 53.56 -46.22 6.71
N ASP A 148 52.76 -47.01 7.43
CA ASP A 148 52.62 -48.46 7.24
C ASP A 148 51.38 -48.85 6.41
N GLY A 149 50.60 -47.86 5.92
CA GLY A 149 49.35 -48.12 5.20
C GLY A 149 49.48 -48.03 3.67
N ASP A 150 48.73 -48.87 2.94
CA ASP A 150 48.73 -48.88 1.47
C ASP A 150 48.20 -47.58 0.83
N ARG A 151 47.39 -46.81 1.57
CA ARG A 151 46.81 -45.55 1.09
C ARG A 151 47.28 -44.37 1.94
N PRO A 152 47.51 -43.20 1.33
CA PRO A 152 47.79 -41.98 2.09
C PRO A 152 46.70 -41.68 3.12
N PRO A 153 47.04 -41.14 4.30
CA PRO A 153 46.06 -40.84 5.34
C PRO A 153 45.12 -39.70 4.90
N THR A 154 43.87 -39.74 5.34
CA THR A 154 42.92 -38.63 5.12
C THR A 154 42.94 -37.68 6.31
N ARG A 155 43.44 -36.46 6.13
CA ARG A 155 43.60 -35.46 7.19
C ARG A 155 42.98 -34.12 6.81
N LEU A 156 42.75 -33.28 7.81
CA LEU A 156 42.37 -31.88 7.61
C LEU A 156 43.60 -31.05 7.25
N CYS A 157 43.39 -30.00 6.46
CA CYS A 157 44.42 -28.97 6.31
C CYS A 157 44.64 -28.22 7.64
N PRO A 158 45.80 -27.57 7.85
CA PRO A 158 46.10 -26.84 9.09
C PRO A 158 44.98 -25.89 9.49
N ASP A 159 44.47 -25.10 8.55
CA ASP A 159 43.39 -24.14 8.79
C ASP A 159 42.08 -24.80 9.24
N CYS A 160 41.70 -25.91 8.59
CA CYS A 160 40.50 -26.66 8.98
C CYS A 160 40.68 -27.36 10.33
N PHE A 161 41.89 -27.83 10.63
CA PHE A 161 42.21 -28.45 11.92
C PHE A 161 42.15 -27.43 13.05
N ASP A 162 42.76 -26.25 12.86
CA ASP A 162 42.70 -25.15 13.83
C ASP A 162 41.28 -24.63 14.01
N LYS A 163 40.53 -24.47 12.91
CA LYS A 163 39.12 -24.09 12.99
C LYS A 163 38.30 -25.14 13.73
N LEU A 164 38.46 -26.43 13.44
CA LEU A 164 37.75 -27.50 14.15
C LEU A 164 38.05 -27.46 15.65
N ARG A 165 39.30 -27.23 16.04
CA ARG A 165 39.72 -27.12 17.44
C ARG A 165 39.08 -25.92 18.16
N SER A 166 38.73 -24.86 17.41
CA SER A 166 38.00 -23.70 17.95
C SER A 166 36.49 -23.91 18.10
N LEU A 167 35.94 -24.97 17.49
CA LEU A 167 34.51 -25.26 17.50
C LEU A 167 34.17 -26.28 18.60
N GLN A 168 32.98 -26.14 19.18
CA GLN A 168 32.44 -27.08 20.16
C GLN A 168 31.05 -27.54 19.74
N ASP A 169 30.64 -28.72 20.18
CA ASP A 169 29.30 -29.24 19.92
C ASP A 169 28.24 -28.31 20.55
N ARG A 170 27.29 -27.87 19.74
CA ARG A 170 26.27 -26.89 20.13
C ARG A 170 24.89 -27.54 20.15
N GLN A 171 24.05 -27.14 21.09
CA GLN A 171 22.65 -27.56 21.16
C GLN A 171 21.77 -26.49 20.52
N GLU A 172 21.01 -26.87 19.51
CA GLU A 172 20.17 -25.94 18.75
C GLU A 172 18.68 -26.24 18.93
N PRO A 173 17.81 -25.23 18.89
CA PRO A 173 16.38 -25.46 18.96
C PRO A 173 15.88 -26.28 17.77
N CYS A 174 14.92 -27.17 18.05
CA CYS A 174 14.23 -27.93 17.02
C CYS A 174 13.49 -27.01 16.03
N LYS A 175 13.47 -27.40 14.76
CA LYS A 175 12.75 -26.71 13.68
C LYS A 175 11.22 -26.68 13.88
N ALA A 176 10.65 -27.69 14.53
CA ALA A 176 9.20 -27.81 14.70
C ALA A 176 8.68 -26.78 15.70
N ARG A 177 7.69 -25.97 15.32
CA ARG A 177 7.09 -24.98 16.22
C ARG A 177 6.42 -25.68 17.41
N GLY A 178 6.69 -25.17 18.62
CA GLY A 178 6.16 -25.75 19.86
C GLY A 178 6.99 -26.87 20.48
N CYS A 179 8.04 -27.36 19.79
CA CYS A 179 8.99 -28.29 20.38
C CYS A 179 9.98 -27.56 21.29
N LYS A 180 10.15 -28.03 22.52
CA LYS A 180 11.16 -27.51 23.47
C LYS A 180 12.51 -28.25 23.41
N ASN A 181 12.59 -29.34 22.66
CA ASN A 181 13.80 -30.14 22.56
C ASN A 181 14.83 -29.50 21.63
N THR A 182 16.09 -29.83 21.87
CA THR A 182 17.22 -29.43 21.02
C THR A 182 17.72 -30.57 20.16
N TRP A 183 18.52 -30.24 19.15
CA TRP A 183 19.31 -31.20 18.38
C TRP A 183 20.80 -30.85 18.50
N SER A 184 21.66 -31.86 18.48
CA SER A 184 23.10 -31.67 18.56
C SER A 184 23.67 -31.28 17.20
N TRP A 185 24.39 -30.16 17.15
CA TRP A 185 25.16 -29.72 15.98
C TRP A 185 26.65 -29.96 16.24
N PRO A 186 27.23 -31.08 15.75
CA PRO A 186 28.62 -31.42 16.04
C PRO A 186 29.60 -30.44 15.40
N ALA A 187 30.72 -30.18 16.07
CA ALA A 187 31.77 -29.26 15.61
C ALA A 187 32.27 -29.56 14.18
N PHE A 188 32.32 -30.84 13.80
CA PHE A 188 32.70 -31.23 12.44
C PHE A 188 31.65 -30.82 11.38
N GLN A 189 30.36 -30.94 11.69
CA GLN A 189 29.28 -30.49 10.80
C GLN A 189 29.21 -28.96 10.73
N GLN A 190 29.58 -28.26 11.81
CA GLN A 190 29.73 -26.81 11.81
C GLN A 190 30.84 -26.36 10.84
N LEU A 191 31.99 -27.05 10.85
CA LEU A 191 33.07 -26.80 9.92
C LEU A 191 32.62 -26.98 8.45
N GLU A 192 31.94 -28.09 8.15
CA GLU A 192 31.42 -28.33 6.78
C GLU A 192 30.38 -27.29 6.37
N TYR A 193 29.50 -26.87 7.28
CA TYR A 193 28.52 -25.81 7.03
C TYR A 193 29.22 -24.46 6.73
N HIS A 194 30.26 -24.12 7.49
CA HIS A 194 31.04 -22.91 7.27
C HIS A 194 31.78 -22.93 5.92
N LEU A 195 32.39 -24.06 5.56
CA LEU A 195 33.06 -24.25 4.28
C LEU A 195 32.09 -24.18 3.09
N ALA A 196 30.84 -24.59 3.28
CA ALA A 196 29.77 -24.44 2.28
C ALA A 196 29.22 -23.01 2.15
N GLY A 197 29.82 -22.02 2.84
CA GLY A 197 29.38 -20.62 2.85
C GLY A 197 28.31 -20.31 3.90
N GLY A 198 28.04 -21.24 4.81
CA GLY A 198 27.12 -21.06 5.93
C GLY A 198 27.71 -20.17 7.04
N ASP A 199 26.83 -19.40 7.66
CA ASP A 199 27.16 -18.52 8.78
C ASP A 199 26.98 -19.26 10.12
N LEU A 200 28.04 -19.40 10.92
CA LEU A 200 28.00 -20.16 12.18
C LEU A 200 27.00 -19.58 13.21
N ASP A 201 26.68 -18.30 13.11
CA ASP A 201 25.67 -17.66 13.95
C ASP A 201 24.23 -18.02 13.52
N LYS A 202 24.07 -18.54 12.28
CA LYS A 202 22.78 -18.94 11.70
C LYS A 202 22.77 -20.45 11.43
N PRO A 203 22.52 -21.27 12.46
CA PRO A 203 22.52 -22.72 12.33
C PRO A 203 21.42 -23.19 11.35
N PRO A 204 21.63 -24.34 10.68
CA PRO A 204 20.60 -24.94 9.85
C PRO A 204 19.40 -25.38 10.69
N ARG A 205 18.18 -25.19 10.18
CA ARG A 205 16.96 -25.63 10.87
C ARG A 205 16.75 -27.14 10.70
N ARG A 206 17.00 -27.93 11.75
CA ARG A 206 16.79 -29.39 11.78
C ARG A 206 15.83 -29.82 12.89
N LEU A 207 15.30 -31.03 12.77
CA LEU A 207 14.45 -31.64 13.79
C LEU A 207 15.31 -32.28 14.87
N CYS A 208 14.84 -32.26 16.12
CA CYS A 208 15.39 -33.11 17.17
C CYS A 208 15.08 -34.59 16.90
N HIS A 209 15.80 -35.48 17.56
CA HIS A 209 15.68 -36.93 17.38
C HIS A 209 14.23 -37.41 17.56
N THR A 210 13.56 -36.96 18.62
CA THR A 210 12.17 -37.34 18.92
C THR A 210 11.18 -36.84 17.87
N CYS A 211 11.33 -35.62 17.37
CA CYS A 211 10.50 -35.09 16.29
C CYS A 211 10.76 -35.79 14.96
N PHE A 212 12.00 -36.21 14.70
CA PHE A 212 12.36 -36.95 13.49
C PHE A 212 11.72 -38.34 13.48
N GLU A 213 11.79 -39.07 14.60
CA GLU A 213 11.12 -40.37 14.76
C GLU A 213 9.60 -40.24 14.66
N ALA A 214 9.01 -39.24 15.34
CA ALA A 214 7.58 -38.98 15.25
C ALA A 214 7.14 -38.72 13.80
N LEU A 215 7.93 -38.00 13.01
CA LEU A 215 7.62 -37.73 11.61
C LEU A 215 7.65 -38.98 10.73
N GLN A 216 8.48 -39.99 11.05
CA GLN A 216 8.51 -41.27 10.34
C GLN A 216 7.26 -42.12 10.55
N THR A 217 6.57 -41.94 11.68
CA THR A 217 5.32 -42.67 11.99
C THR A 217 4.07 -42.02 11.39
N LEU A 218 4.18 -40.80 10.90
CA LEU A 218 3.07 -40.04 10.34
C LEU A 218 2.99 -40.27 8.83
N HIS A 219 1.78 -40.26 8.28
CA HIS A 219 1.52 -40.23 6.85
C HIS A 219 0.58 -39.09 6.51
N ASP A 220 0.61 -38.61 5.27
CA ASP A 220 -0.27 -37.53 4.86
C ASP A 220 -1.73 -37.98 4.86
N LEU A 221 -2.62 -37.07 5.28
CA LEU A 221 -4.06 -37.30 5.34
C LEU A 221 -4.78 -36.34 4.40
N GLU A 222 -5.77 -36.84 3.66
CA GLU A 222 -6.69 -36.02 2.89
C GLU A 222 -7.96 -35.79 3.71
N LEU A 223 -8.22 -34.53 4.09
CA LEU A 223 -9.33 -34.15 4.96
C LEU A 223 -10.32 -33.25 4.22
N PRO A 224 -11.61 -33.30 4.55
CA PRO A 224 -12.62 -32.47 3.90
C PRO A 224 -12.40 -30.98 4.20
N CYS A 225 -12.77 -30.13 3.24
CA CYS A 225 -12.80 -28.69 3.42
C CYS A 225 -13.78 -28.29 4.54
N LYS A 226 -13.39 -27.31 5.36
CA LYS A 226 -14.24 -26.72 6.40
C LYS A 226 -15.54 -26.11 5.86
N VAL A 227 -15.54 -25.66 4.61
CA VAL A 227 -16.70 -25.00 3.99
C VAL A 227 -17.73 -26.07 3.65
N LYS A 228 -18.89 -26.06 4.33
CA LYS A 228 -19.96 -27.08 4.17
C LYS A 228 -20.40 -27.28 2.72
N GLU A 229 -20.38 -26.22 1.93
CA GLU A 229 -20.76 -26.23 0.52
C GLU A 229 -19.65 -26.72 -0.44
N CYS A 230 -18.45 -27.06 0.07
CA CYS A 230 -17.32 -27.52 -0.72
C CYS A 230 -17.07 -29.02 -0.50
N GLN A 231 -16.99 -29.79 -1.60
CA GLN A 231 -16.72 -31.23 -1.55
C GLN A 231 -15.22 -31.58 -1.69
N ARG A 232 -14.35 -30.57 -1.80
CA ARG A 232 -12.90 -30.78 -2.00
C ARG A 232 -12.20 -31.11 -0.69
N THR A 233 -11.02 -31.71 -0.81
CA THR A 233 -10.15 -32.04 0.32
C THR A 233 -8.94 -31.10 0.41
N TRP A 234 -8.24 -31.18 1.53
CA TRP A 234 -6.93 -30.58 1.73
C TRP A 234 -5.98 -31.59 2.37
N ARG A 235 -4.70 -31.48 1.98
CA ARG A 235 -3.65 -32.36 2.47
C ARG A 235 -3.11 -31.87 3.81
N PHE A 236 -3.32 -32.67 4.85
CA PHE A 236 -2.70 -32.48 6.15
C PHE A 236 -1.35 -33.18 6.16
N THR A 237 -0.29 -32.43 5.85
CA THR A 237 1.06 -33.00 5.72
C THR A 237 1.60 -33.53 7.05
N THR A 238 2.43 -34.57 7.02
CA THR A 238 3.11 -35.15 8.20
C THR A 238 3.79 -34.10 9.10
N PHE A 239 4.47 -33.11 8.50
CA PHE A 239 5.11 -32.03 9.26
C PHE A 239 4.10 -31.13 9.99
N ALA A 240 3.00 -30.77 9.33
CA ALA A 240 1.93 -30.00 9.96
C ALA A 240 1.19 -30.80 11.06
N GLN A 241 1.08 -32.11 10.89
CA GLN A 241 0.55 -33.01 11.93
C GLN A 241 1.44 -33.03 13.17
N LEU A 242 2.76 -33.09 12.98
CA LEU A 242 3.73 -33.00 14.07
C LEU A 242 3.61 -31.67 14.83
N GLU A 243 3.56 -30.54 14.12
CA GLU A 243 3.38 -29.22 14.77
C GLU A 243 2.04 -29.12 15.50
N HIS A 244 0.96 -29.69 14.95
CA HIS A 244 -0.35 -29.72 15.59
C HIS A 244 -0.34 -30.55 16.89
N ARG A 245 0.30 -31.72 16.88
CA ARG A 245 0.49 -32.55 18.08
C ARG A 245 1.30 -31.84 19.17
N LEU A 246 2.37 -31.16 18.78
CA LEU A 246 3.21 -30.40 19.71
C LEU A 246 2.46 -29.21 20.31
N ALA A 247 1.64 -28.52 19.51
CA ALA A 247 0.80 -27.42 20.00
C ALA A 247 -0.29 -27.89 20.97
N ALA A 248 -0.81 -29.11 20.78
CA ALA A 248 -1.81 -29.74 21.66
C ALA A 248 -1.22 -30.32 22.97
N GLY A 249 0.06 -30.07 23.27
CA GLY A 249 0.67 -30.48 24.54
C GLY A 249 0.99 -31.97 24.65
N GLY A 250 1.06 -32.70 23.53
CA GLY A 250 1.46 -34.11 23.52
C GLY A 250 0.31 -35.12 23.62
N GLU A 251 -0.94 -34.71 23.40
CA GLU A 251 -2.02 -35.68 23.10
C GLU A 251 -1.62 -36.57 21.91
N ALA A 252 -1.82 -37.89 22.05
CA ALA A 252 -1.39 -38.87 21.06
C ALA A 252 -2.00 -38.62 19.67
N THR A 253 -3.21 -38.06 19.61
CA THR A 253 -3.91 -37.69 18.37
C THR A 253 -5.00 -36.64 18.65
N PRO A 254 -4.67 -35.34 18.68
CA PRO A 254 -5.68 -34.29 18.71
C PRO A 254 -6.53 -34.33 17.42
N PRO A 255 -7.82 -33.93 17.48
CA PRO A 255 -8.66 -33.89 16.30
C PRO A 255 -8.02 -32.99 15.23
N PRO A 256 -8.10 -33.36 13.94
CA PRO A 256 -7.53 -32.55 12.88
C PRO A 256 -8.15 -31.15 12.84
N PRO A 257 -7.35 -30.11 12.54
CA PRO A 257 -7.89 -28.76 12.48
C PRO A 257 -8.82 -28.59 11.28
N GLU A 258 -9.92 -27.85 11.45
CA GLU A 258 -10.79 -27.51 10.32
C GLU A 258 -10.12 -26.45 9.43
N ARG A 259 -9.75 -26.81 8.20
CA ARG A 259 -9.13 -25.88 7.24
C ARG A 259 -9.87 -25.85 5.90
N MET A 260 -9.70 -24.75 5.18
CA MET A 260 -10.19 -24.62 3.81
C MET A 260 -9.28 -25.38 2.84
N CYS A 261 -9.86 -25.93 1.77
CA CYS A 261 -9.07 -26.47 0.66
C CYS A 261 -8.24 -25.39 -0.06
N PRO A 262 -7.17 -25.76 -0.79
CA PRO A 262 -6.29 -24.80 -1.44
C PRO A 262 -7.03 -23.80 -2.35
N GLU A 263 -8.07 -24.25 -3.05
CA GLU A 263 -8.89 -23.38 -3.90
C GLU A 263 -9.77 -22.42 -3.11
N CYS A 264 -10.48 -22.90 -2.09
CA CYS A 264 -11.30 -22.04 -1.23
C CYS A 264 -10.43 -21.01 -0.50
N PHE A 265 -9.26 -21.43 -0.03
CA PHE A 265 -8.31 -20.54 0.63
C PHE A 265 -7.76 -19.47 -0.32
N ARG A 266 -7.39 -19.85 -1.56
CA ARG A 266 -6.95 -18.90 -2.59
C ARG A 266 -8.04 -17.89 -2.91
N PHE A 267 -9.27 -18.36 -3.12
CA PHE A 267 -10.41 -17.48 -3.35
C PHE A 267 -10.60 -16.51 -2.17
N PHE A 268 -10.58 -17.02 -0.94
CA PHE A 268 -10.80 -16.22 0.26
C PHE A 268 -9.70 -15.17 0.50
N GLN A 269 -8.46 -15.46 0.11
CA GLN A 269 -7.36 -14.48 0.14
C GLN A 269 -7.48 -13.39 -0.93
N GLN A 270 -8.01 -13.73 -2.11
CA GLN A 270 -8.16 -12.78 -3.23
C GLN A 270 -9.42 -11.94 -3.10
N ALA A 271 -10.51 -12.51 -2.59
CA ALA A 271 -11.77 -11.83 -2.38
C ALA A 271 -11.60 -10.71 -1.34
N GLN A 272 -12.38 -9.64 -1.49
CA GLN A 272 -12.47 -8.54 -0.54
C GLN A 272 -13.94 -8.30 -0.20
N ASP A 273 -14.23 -7.77 0.99
CA ASP A 273 -15.61 -7.42 1.33
C ASP A 273 -16.09 -6.27 0.44
N VAL A 274 -17.23 -6.44 -0.23
CA VAL A 274 -17.75 -5.47 -1.21
C VAL A 274 -19.02 -4.84 -0.68
N ALA A 275 -19.09 -3.51 -0.67
CA ALA A 275 -20.33 -2.79 -0.40
C ALA A 275 -21.29 -2.91 -1.61
N ARG A 276 -22.53 -3.33 -1.37
CA ARG A 276 -23.57 -3.46 -2.40
C ARG A 276 -24.78 -2.61 -2.05
N PRO A 277 -25.45 -2.01 -3.05
CA PRO A 277 -26.63 -1.20 -2.80
C PRO A 277 -27.73 -2.03 -2.15
N CYS A 278 -28.50 -1.39 -1.27
CA CYS A 278 -29.72 -1.97 -0.71
C CYS A 278 -30.71 -2.35 -1.81
N ARG A 279 -31.43 -3.47 -1.63
CA ARG A 279 -32.52 -3.92 -2.51
C ARG A 279 -33.57 -2.82 -2.76
N ASN A 280 -33.79 -1.95 -1.78
CA ASN A 280 -34.72 -0.83 -1.94
C ASN A 280 -34.05 0.28 -2.75
N ARG A 281 -34.53 0.50 -3.99
CA ARG A 281 -33.94 1.44 -4.98
C ARG A 281 -33.79 2.89 -4.50
N ARG A 282 -34.56 3.30 -3.50
CA ARG A 282 -34.55 4.66 -2.91
C ARG A 282 -33.72 4.76 -1.63
N CYS A 283 -33.13 3.67 -1.16
CA CYS A 283 -32.28 3.67 0.02
C CYS A 283 -30.82 3.94 -0.42
N PRO A 284 -30.16 4.99 0.12
CA PRO A 284 -28.76 5.28 -0.19
C PRO A 284 -27.78 4.31 0.48
N ASN A 285 -28.24 3.55 1.47
CA ASN A 285 -27.40 2.67 2.26
C ASN A 285 -27.00 1.40 1.50
N THR A 286 -25.84 0.86 1.88
CA THR A 286 -25.32 -0.39 1.36
C THR A 286 -25.38 -1.52 2.39
N TRP A 287 -25.28 -2.76 1.92
CA TRP A 287 -25.01 -3.93 2.75
C TRP A 287 -23.67 -4.54 2.34
N THR A 288 -23.03 -5.26 3.26
CA THR A 288 -21.70 -5.82 3.05
C THR A 288 -21.79 -7.23 2.49
N TYR A 289 -21.34 -7.40 1.24
CA TYR A 289 -21.18 -8.71 0.63
C TYR A 289 -19.84 -9.30 1.06
N THR A 290 -19.86 -10.04 2.17
CA THR A 290 -18.65 -10.58 2.80
C THR A 290 -17.96 -11.62 1.93
N ARG A 291 -16.65 -11.78 2.09
CA ARG A 291 -15.85 -12.84 1.44
C ARG A 291 -16.40 -14.24 1.67
N GLY A 292 -16.98 -14.50 2.85
CA GLY A 292 -17.62 -15.78 3.16
C GLY A 292 -18.87 -16.03 2.32
N TRP A 293 -19.71 -15.01 2.10
CA TRP A 293 -20.86 -15.10 1.19
C TRP A 293 -20.43 -15.25 -0.26
N GLN A 294 -19.43 -14.48 -0.68
CA GLN A 294 -18.84 -14.60 -2.02
C GLN A 294 -18.34 -16.03 -2.30
N LEU A 295 -17.64 -16.63 -1.35
CA LEU A 295 -17.14 -18.00 -1.47
C LEU A 295 -18.30 -19.00 -1.61
N LYS A 296 -19.38 -18.82 -0.85
CA LYS A 296 -20.57 -19.67 -0.95
C LYS A 296 -21.28 -19.53 -2.29
N ASP A 297 -21.43 -18.32 -2.80
CA ASP A 297 -22.05 -18.08 -4.10
C ASP A 297 -21.17 -18.62 -5.24
N TRP A 298 -19.84 -18.45 -5.15
CA TRP A 298 -18.88 -19.03 -6.09
C TRP A 298 -18.97 -20.57 -6.14
N LEU A 299 -19.01 -21.24 -4.99
CA LEU A 299 -19.19 -22.70 -4.91
C LEU A 299 -20.53 -23.16 -5.49
N LYS A 300 -21.57 -22.33 -5.41
CA LYS A 300 -22.90 -22.59 -5.99
C LYS A 300 -23.00 -22.19 -7.46
N GLY A 301 -21.93 -21.71 -8.08
CA GLY A 301 -21.94 -21.24 -9.48
C GLY A 301 -22.75 -19.97 -9.72
N ARG A 302 -23.04 -19.20 -8.67
CA ARG A 302 -23.78 -17.94 -8.78
C ARG A 302 -22.82 -16.81 -9.14
N THR A 303 -23.12 -16.13 -10.24
CA THR A 303 -22.31 -15.00 -10.74
C THR A 303 -22.81 -13.65 -10.24
N ALA A 304 -24.07 -13.58 -9.78
CA ALA A 304 -24.69 -12.36 -9.30
C ALA A 304 -24.90 -12.41 -7.77
N PRO A 305 -24.55 -11.32 -7.04
CA PRO A 305 -24.84 -11.22 -5.62
C PRO A 305 -26.36 -11.14 -5.38
N PRO A 306 -26.84 -11.66 -4.23
CA PRO A 306 -28.24 -11.58 -3.88
C PRO A 306 -28.70 -10.14 -3.63
N GLN A 307 -29.97 -9.85 -3.90
CA GLN A 307 -30.55 -8.53 -3.62
C GLN A 307 -31.06 -8.48 -2.17
N LEU A 308 -30.21 -7.99 -1.26
CA LEU A 308 -30.52 -7.90 0.17
C LEU A 308 -30.79 -6.46 0.64
N MET A 309 -31.53 -6.35 1.73
CA MET A 309 -31.75 -5.08 2.42
C MET A 309 -30.55 -4.72 3.28
N CYS A 310 -30.23 -3.42 3.39
CA CYS A 310 -29.24 -2.96 4.35
C CYS A 310 -29.73 -3.13 5.80
N ALA A 311 -28.79 -3.15 6.75
CA ALA A 311 -29.09 -3.33 8.17
C ALA A 311 -30.16 -2.33 8.67
N ALA A 312 -30.01 -1.05 8.31
CA ALA A 312 -30.96 0.00 8.69
C ALA A 312 -32.39 -0.23 8.14
N CYS A 313 -32.52 -0.73 6.90
CA CYS A 313 -33.83 -1.07 6.34
C CYS A 313 -34.43 -2.30 7.01
N THR A 314 -33.62 -3.31 7.33
CA THR A 314 -34.07 -4.53 8.02
C THR A 314 -34.55 -4.21 9.43
N GLU A 315 -33.81 -3.38 10.16
CA GLU A 315 -34.18 -2.92 11.50
C GLU A 315 -35.45 -2.07 11.48
N LYS A 316 -35.53 -1.09 10.56
CA LYS A 316 -36.73 -0.26 10.41
C LYS A 316 -37.95 -1.11 10.05
N LEU A 317 -37.80 -2.11 9.18
CA LEU A 317 -38.91 -3.01 8.83
C LEU A 317 -39.40 -3.80 10.04
N ALA A 318 -38.50 -4.25 10.92
CA ALA A 318 -38.86 -4.98 12.14
C ALA A 318 -39.64 -4.13 13.16
N GLN A 319 -39.52 -2.79 13.10
CA GLN A 319 -40.22 -1.86 13.97
C GLN A 319 -41.60 -1.43 13.42
N LEU A 320 -41.87 -1.66 12.14
CA LEU A 320 -43.10 -1.25 11.48
C LEU A 320 -44.17 -2.34 11.59
N HIS A 321 -45.41 -1.92 11.83
CA HIS A 321 -46.56 -2.79 11.99
C HIS A 321 -47.66 -2.38 11.01
N GLU A 322 -48.49 -3.33 10.58
CA GLU A 322 -49.59 -3.02 9.67
C GLU A 322 -50.59 -2.04 10.30
N ARG A 323 -51.06 -1.06 9.51
CA ARG A 323 -52.02 -0.04 9.96
C ARG A 323 -53.18 0.10 8.97
N PRO A 324 -54.44 0.22 9.43
CA PRO A 324 -55.56 0.50 8.53
C PRO A 324 -55.54 1.99 8.12
N MET A 325 -55.68 2.26 6.83
CA MET A 325 -55.77 3.61 6.27
C MET A 325 -57.11 3.81 5.53
N PRO A 326 -57.72 5.02 5.57
CA PRO A 326 -59.01 5.26 4.94
C PRO A 326 -58.93 5.15 3.41
N CYS A 327 -60.03 4.69 2.81
CA CYS A 327 -60.21 4.65 1.36
C CYS A 327 -60.24 6.07 0.76
N SER A 328 -59.57 6.23 -0.38
CA SER A 328 -59.57 7.49 -1.17
C SER A 328 -60.89 7.79 -1.90
N VAL A 329 -61.83 6.84 -1.97
CA VAL A 329 -63.10 7.03 -2.68
C VAL A 329 -64.06 7.84 -1.82
N PRO A 330 -64.59 8.99 -2.31
CA PRO A 330 -65.58 9.78 -1.59
C PRO A 330 -66.81 8.96 -1.17
N GLY A 331 -67.18 9.04 0.11
CA GLY A 331 -68.32 8.31 0.68
C GLY A 331 -68.03 6.86 1.08
N CYS A 332 -66.81 6.37 0.85
CA CYS A 332 -66.40 5.05 1.32
C CYS A 332 -65.81 5.12 2.73
N GLN A 333 -66.36 4.32 3.67
CA GLN A 333 -65.88 4.24 5.06
C GLN A 333 -64.89 3.09 5.30
N GLU A 334 -64.61 2.29 4.28
CA GLU A 334 -63.70 1.14 4.36
C GLU A 334 -62.23 1.58 4.44
N THR A 335 -61.38 0.67 4.90
CA THR A 335 -59.94 0.88 5.01
C THR A 335 -59.14 -0.08 4.12
N TRP A 336 -57.86 0.25 3.89
CA TRP A 336 -56.90 -0.63 3.24
C TRP A 336 -55.68 -0.84 4.15
N PRO A 337 -55.02 -2.01 4.08
CA PRO A 337 -53.87 -2.33 4.93
C PRO A 337 -52.62 -1.60 4.42
N TYR A 338 -52.06 -0.72 5.25
CA TYR A 338 -50.77 -0.08 5.01
C TYR A 338 -49.67 -0.95 5.61
N THR A 339 -49.07 -1.79 4.76
CA THR A 339 -48.12 -2.81 5.20
C THR A 339 -46.80 -2.20 5.68
N PRO A 340 -46.03 -2.89 6.55
CA PRO A 340 -44.68 -2.45 6.96
C PRO A 340 -43.74 -2.18 5.77
N MET A 341 -43.86 -2.93 4.67
CA MET A 341 -43.05 -2.68 3.47
C MET A 341 -43.48 -1.44 2.71
N ASP A 342 -44.79 -1.20 2.53
CA ASP A 342 -45.28 0.05 1.93
C ASP A 342 -44.81 1.24 2.77
N GLN A 343 -44.91 1.13 4.11
CA GLN A 343 -44.43 2.14 5.06
C GLN A 343 -42.95 2.44 4.89
N LEU A 344 -42.12 1.41 4.74
CA LEU A 344 -40.69 1.58 4.51
C LEU A 344 -40.42 2.25 3.14
N HIS A 345 -41.14 1.85 2.08
CA HIS A 345 -40.97 2.42 0.74
C HIS A 345 -41.39 3.88 0.67
N ASP A 346 -42.49 4.26 1.30
CA ASP A 346 -42.96 5.65 1.37
C ASP A 346 -42.00 6.51 2.20
N ALA A 347 -41.49 5.99 3.32
CA ALA A 347 -40.50 6.71 4.14
C ALA A 347 -39.16 6.91 3.38
N LEU A 348 -38.72 5.93 2.58
CA LEU A 348 -37.55 6.07 1.72
C LEU A 348 -37.79 7.02 0.54
N ALA A 349 -39.05 7.28 0.19
CA ALA A 349 -39.44 8.24 -0.84
C ALA A 349 -39.48 9.70 -0.35
N GLY A 350 -39.21 9.94 0.93
CA GLY A 350 -39.39 11.25 1.56
C GLY A 350 -40.85 11.59 1.88
N GLY A 351 -41.78 10.64 1.68
CA GLY A 351 -43.18 10.82 2.03
C GLY A 351 -43.41 10.65 3.52
N ARG A 352 -43.98 11.67 4.18
CA ARG A 352 -44.46 11.56 5.58
C ARG A 352 -45.84 10.89 5.69
N GLU A 353 -46.59 10.86 4.59
CA GLU A 353 -47.94 10.31 4.52
C GLU A 353 -48.09 9.28 3.39
N PRO A 354 -48.88 8.21 3.61
CA PRO A 354 -49.18 7.23 2.57
C PRO A 354 -49.97 7.88 1.43
N ARG A 355 -49.67 7.47 0.19
CA ARG A 355 -50.46 7.92 -0.97
C ARG A 355 -51.92 7.44 -0.83
N PRO A 356 -52.91 8.26 -1.24
CA PRO A 356 -54.31 7.84 -1.23
C PRO A 356 -54.48 6.58 -2.10
N ARG A 357 -55.00 5.49 -1.51
CA ARG A 357 -55.34 4.24 -2.22
C ARG A 357 -56.80 3.90 -2.01
N ARG A 358 -57.36 3.05 -2.86
CA ARG A 358 -58.73 2.55 -2.71
C ARG A 358 -58.72 1.29 -1.84
N CYS A 359 -59.80 1.05 -1.10
CA CYS A 359 -59.98 -0.21 -0.39
C CYS A 359 -60.21 -1.36 -1.37
N ARG A 360 -59.99 -2.58 -0.90
CA ARG A 360 -60.17 -3.81 -1.69
C ARG A 360 -61.57 -3.90 -2.30
N ALA A 361 -62.61 -3.58 -1.53
CA ALA A 361 -64.00 -3.62 -2.01
C ALA A 361 -64.27 -2.63 -3.15
N CYS A 362 -63.66 -1.44 -3.13
CA CYS A 362 -63.79 -0.47 -4.22
C CYS A 362 -63.03 -0.90 -5.48
N ASP A 363 -61.84 -1.51 -5.33
CA ASP A 363 -61.10 -2.04 -6.48
C ASP A 363 -61.81 -3.26 -7.10
N GLU A 364 -62.38 -4.16 -6.28
CA GLU A 364 -63.19 -5.27 -6.76
C GLU A 364 -64.46 -4.80 -7.48
N PHE A 365 -65.10 -3.73 -6.99
CA PHE A 365 -66.24 -3.10 -7.67
C PHE A 365 -65.84 -2.56 -9.05
N LEU A 366 -64.76 -1.79 -9.15
CA LEU A 366 -64.29 -1.24 -10.43
C LEU A 366 -63.82 -2.32 -11.42
N THR A 367 -63.35 -3.46 -10.91
CA THR A 367 -62.94 -4.60 -11.74
C THR A 367 -64.16 -5.36 -12.28
N SER A 368 -65.23 -5.46 -11.49
CA SER A 368 -66.46 -6.19 -11.86
C SER A 368 -67.46 -5.35 -12.66
N HIS A 369 -67.48 -4.02 -12.48
CA HIS A 369 -68.45 -3.13 -13.11
C HIS A 369 -67.81 -2.36 -14.28
N ARG A 370 -68.24 -2.71 -15.51
CA ARG A 370 -67.80 -2.02 -16.73
C ARG A 370 -68.64 -0.77 -16.98
N ALA A 371 -68.11 0.14 -17.79
CA ALA A 371 -68.84 1.32 -18.21
C ALA A 371 -70.14 0.91 -18.93
N GLU A 372 -71.26 1.47 -18.50
CA GLU A 372 -72.57 1.27 -19.10
C GLU A 372 -72.92 2.46 -20.00
N THR A 373 -73.83 2.24 -20.94
CA THR A 373 -74.37 3.32 -21.78
C THR A 373 -75.84 3.46 -21.45
N LEU A 374 -76.24 4.64 -21.00
CA LEU A 374 -77.63 5.00 -20.71
C LEU A 374 -78.18 5.85 -21.87
N THR A 375 -79.49 5.89 -22.05
CA THR A 375 -80.12 6.73 -23.07
C THR A 375 -80.82 7.91 -22.42
N CYS A 376 -80.57 9.12 -22.89
CA CYS A 376 -81.27 10.31 -22.41
C CYS A 376 -82.74 10.28 -22.87
N PRO A 377 -83.72 10.38 -21.94
CA PRO A 377 -85.13 10.30 -22.29
C PRO A 377 -85.66 11.53 -23.03
N GLU A 378 -84.95 12.67 -23.00
CA GLU A 378 -85.39 13.92 -23.66
C GLU A 378 -84.94 14.06 -25.11
N CYS A 379 -83.73 13.59 -25.44
CA CYS A 379 -83.13 13.78 -26.76
C CYS A 379 -82.62 12.49 -27.40
N GLY A 380 -82.71 11.34 -26.69
CA GLY A 380 -82.24 10.04 -27.18
C GLY A 380 -80.72 9.86 -27.19
N GLN A 381 -79.94 10.86 -26.76
CA GLN A 381 -78.47 10.80 -26.78
C GLN A 381 -77.92 9.80 -25.76
N LEU A 382 -76.85 9.09 -26.13
CA LEU A 382 -76.19 8.11 -25.29
C LEU A 382 -75.31 8.78 -24.22
N ILE A 383 -75.53 8.45 -22.96
CA ILE A 383 -74.75 8.89 -21.79
C ILE A 383 -73.81 7.76 -21.41
N ARG A 384 -72.50 8.02 -21.44
CA ARG A 384 -71.51 7.05 -20.98
C ARG A 384 -71.38 7.14 -19.46
N TRP A 385 -71.79 6.09 -18.75
CA TRP A 385 -71.72 6.02 -17.30
C TRP A 385 -70.58 5.09 -16.88
N SER A 386 -69.46 5.70 -16.48
CA SER A 386 -68.22 4.98 -16.16
C SER A 386 -68.34 4.14 -14.88
N GLY A 387 -67.53 3.09 -14.76
CA GLY A 387 -67.47 2.27 -13.54
C GLY A 387 -67.12 3.06 -12.28
N PHE A 388 -66.38 4.17 -12.42
CA PHE A 388 -66.08 5.06 -11.28
C PHE A 388 -67.30 5.89 -10.85
N GLU A 389 -68.10 6.42 -11.79
CA GLU A 389 -69.35 7.11 -11.48
C GLU A 389 -70.40 6.16 -10.89
N GLN A 390 -70.44 4.90 -11.38
CA GLN A 390 -71.24 3.84 -10.79
C GLN A 390 -70.83 3.55 -9.33
N LEU A 391 -69.52 3.52 -9.05
CA LEU A 391 -68.99 3.36 -7.70
C LEU A 391 -69.40 4.53 -6.79
N LEU A 392 -69.31 5.77 -7.28
CA LEU A 392 -69.74 6.94 -6.50
C LEU A 392 -71.26 6.94 -6.23
N CYS A 393 -72.07 6.45 -7.18
CA CYS A 393 -73.50 6.20 -6.93
C CYS A 393 -73.73 5.16 -5.85
N ALA A 394 -73.01 4.03 -5.89
CA ALA A 394 -73.10 2.98 -4.88
C ALA A 394 -72.63 3.45 -3.49
N ARG A 395 -71.76 4.47 -3.44
CA ARG A 395 -71.29 5.12 -2.20
C ARG A 395 -72.11 6.35 -1.81
N GLY A 396 -73.19 6.66 -2.53
CA GLY A 396 -74.13 7.74 -2.20
C GLY A 396 -73.59 9.16 -2.39
N THR A 397 -72.45 9.33 -3.05
CA THR A 397 -71.83 10.65 -3.30
C THR A 397 -72.12 11.20 -4.69
N PHE A 398 -72.71 10.41 -5.56
CA PHE A 398 -73.11 10.80 -6.91
C PHE A 398 -74.50 10.24 -7.22
N VAL A 399 -75.27 10.95 -8.04
CA VAL A 399 -76.61 10.49 -8.47
C VAL A 399 -76.49 9.96 -9.88
N LYS A 400 -77.11 8.81 -10.16
CA LYS A 400 -77.09 8.21 -11.50
C LYS A 400 -77.61 9.24 -12.52
N PRO A 401 -76.84 9.54 -13.58
CA PRO A 401 -77.23 10.56 -14.54
C PRO A 401 -78.47 10.11 -15.33
N THR A 402 -79.52 10.94 -15.32
CA THR A 402 -80.79 10.69 -16.02
C THR A 402 -80.92 11.49 -17.33
N ARG A 403 -80.11 12.54 -17.51
CA ARG A 403 -80.11 13.41 -18.69
C ARG A 403 -78.68 13.55 -19.24
N CYS A 404 -78.53 13.79 -20.55
CA CYS A 404 -77.22 14.07 -21.14
C CYS A 404 -76.69 15.44 -20.71
N SER A 405 -75.40 15.69 -20.89
CA SER A 405 -74.74 16.97 -20.55
C SER A 405 -75.46 18.17 -21.15
N ASP A 406 -75.96 18.03 -22.38
CA ASP A 406 -76.56 19.13 -23.15
C ASP A 406 -77.99 19.44 -22.67
N CYS A 407 -78.73 18.42 -22.24
CA CYS A 407 -80.04 18.60 -21.60
C CYS A 407 -79.91 19.10 -20.16
N ALA A 408 -78.91 18.62 -19.41
CA ALA A 408 -78.62 19.10 -18.06
C ALA A 408 -78.16 20.57 -18.05
N ALA A 409 -77.42 21.01 -19.08
CA ALA A 409 -76.94 22.38 -19.22
C ALA A 409 -78.05 23.42 -19.48
N LYS A 410 -79.23 23.01 -19.97
CA LYS A 410 -80.36 23.93 -20.23
C LYS A 410 -81.02 24.47 -18.95
N ASP A 411 -80.87 23.78 -17.83
CA ASP A 411 -81.42 24.16 -16.52
C ASP A 411 -80.37 24.84 -15.60
N LEU A 412 -79.14 25.05 -16.07
CA LEU A 412 -78.10 25.74 -15.32
C LEU A 412 -78.22 27.27 -15.50
N PRO A 413 -78.32 28.08 -14.43
CA PRO A 413 -78.27 29.52 -14.55
C PRO A 413 -76.98 29.95 -15.25
N THR A 414 -77.11 30.84 -16.23
CA THR A 414 -76.05 31.40 -17.09
C THR A 414 -75.12 32.34 -16.32
N GLN A 415 -74.45 31.82 -15.29
CA GLN A 415 -73.24 32.42 -14.75
C GLN A 415 -72.16 31.34 -14.67
N PRO A 416 -71.04 31.48 -15.41
CA PRO A 416 -69.89 30.63 -15.17
C PRO A 416 -69.40 30.88 -13.74
N PRO A 417 -69.06 29.83 -12.96
CA PRO A 417 -68.30 30.04 -11.74
C PRO A 417 -67.04 30.79 -12.13
N LYS A 418 -66.81 31.92 -11.45
CA LYS A 418 -65.60 32.74 -11.59
C LYS A 418 -64.41 31.78 -11.54
N ALA A 419 -63.74 31.60 -12.69
CA ALA A 419 -62.47 30.90 -12.71
C ALA A 419 -61.61 31.57 -11.63
N PRO A 420 -60.91 30.80 -10.76
CA PRO A 420 -59.93 31.42 -9.87
C PRO A 420 -59.03 32.28 -10.77
N PRO A 421 -58.74 33.53 -10.37
CA PRO A 421 -57.97 34.43 -11.21
C PRO A 421 -56.70 33.69 -11.63
N THR A 422 -56.60 33.38 -12.93
CA THR A 422 -55.32 33.06 -13.53
C THR A 422 -54.49 34.31 -13.36
N LEU A 423 -53.61 34.28 -12.36
CA LEU A 423 -52.45 35.14 -12.32
C LEU A 423 -51.65 34.77 -13.56
N ASP A 424 -51.87 35.51 -14.64
CA ASP A 424 -50.89 35.58 -15.72
C ASP A 424 -49.53 35.85 -15.05
N HIS A 425 -48.51 35.06 -15.43
CA HIS A 425 -47.06 35.19 -15.13
C HIS A 425 -46.35 34.11 -14.30
N HIS A 426 -46.93 32.94 -14.01
CA HIS A 426 -46.10 31.82 -13.53
C HIS A 426 -45.58 30.97 -14.69
N LEU A 427 -44.30 31.15 -15.05
CA LEU A 427 -43.54 30.22 -15.89
C LEU A 427 -43.71 28.81 -15.29
N ILE A 428 -44.05 27.82 -16.11
CA ILE A 428 -44.05 26.41 -15.69
C ILE A 428 -42.76 25.79 -16.19
N VAL A 429 -41.86 25.44 -15.27
CA VAL A 429 -40.56 24.85 -15.63
C VAL A 429 -40.72 23.34 -15.80
N ARG A 430 -40.58 22.87 -17.04
CA ARG A 430 -40.63 21.43 -17.37
C ARG A 430 -39.25 20.93 -17.80
N MET A 431 -38.58 20.22 -16.91
CA MET A 431 -37.29 19.61 -17.21
C MET A 431 -37.44 18.45 -18.20
N PRO A 432 -36.72 18.45 -19.34
CA PRO A 432 -36.72 17.34 -20.28
C PRO A 432 -36.19 16.05 -19.64
N VAL A 433 -36.91 14.94 -19.80
CA VAL A 433 -36.54 13.63 -19.23
C VAL A 433 -35.51 12.90 -20.10
N ASN A 434 -35.61 13.07 -21.43
CA ASN A 434 -34.76 12.38 -22.41
C ASN A 434 -34.15 13.39 -23.40
N GLY A 435 -32.91 13.12 -23.82
CA GLY A 435 -32.20 13.84 -24.87
C GLY A 435 -30.81 13.27 -25.12
N ARG A 436 -30.03 13.95 -25.96
CA ARG A 436 -28.68 13.48 -26.36
C ARG A 436 -27.71 13.35 -25.18
N TRP A 437 -27.92 14.13 -24.12
CA TRP A 437 -27.09 14.10 -22.91
C TRP A 437 -27.20 12.78 -22.14
N ASN A 438 -28.28 12.00 -22.30
CA ASN A 438 -28.41 10.71 -21.62
C ASN A 438 -27.36 9.67 -22.06
N ALA A 439 -26.71 9.87 -23.21
CA ALA A 439 -25.66 8.98 -23.71
C ALA A 439 -24.29 9.21 -23.05
N ASP A 440 -24.08 10.35 -22.38
CA ASP A 440 -22.85 10.68 -21.67
C ASP A 440 -23.11 10.60 -20.16
N ALA A 441 -22.43 9.68 -19.48
CA ALA A 441 -22.62 9.41 -18.06
C ALA A 441 -22.38 10.64 -17.17
N ALA A 442 -21.49 11.56 -17.56
CA ALA A 442 -21.17 12.75 -16.80
C ALA A 442 -22.30 13.80 -16.83
N ILE A 443 -23.12 13.79 -17.88
CA ILE A 443 -24.19 14.77 -18.09
C ILE A 443 -25.58 14.14 -18.20
N ALA A 444 -25.74 12.85 -17.93
CA ALA A 444 -27.01 12.16 -18.03
C ALA A 444 -28.06 12.65 -17.02
N GLY A 445 -27.63 12.98 -15.80
CA GLY A 445 -28.48 13.50 -14.73
C GLY A 445 -28.71 15.01 -14.80
N TRP A 446 -29.58 15.52 -13.93
CA TRP A 446 -29.72 16.97 -13.73
C TRP A 446 -28.41 17.56 -13.16
N PRO A 447 -28.15 18.86 -13.37
CA PRO A 447 -27.08 19.54 -12.67
C PRO A 447 -27.16 19.28 -11.15
N PRO A 448 -26.04 19.00 -10.45
CA PRO A 448 -26.06 18.54 -9.06
C PRO A 448 -26.79 19.46 -8.07
N HIS A 449 -26.74 20.78 -8.30
CA HIS A 449 -27.37 21.79 -7.44
C HIS A 449 -28.79 22.18 -7.87
N LEU A 450 -29.32 21.51 -8.90
CA LEU A 450 -30.68 21.70 -9.37
C LEU A 450 -31.63 20.69 -8.72
N ASP A 451 -32.60 21.19 -7.98
CA ASP A 451 -33.63 20.43 -7.28
C ASP A 451 -35.02 21.04 -7.50
N HIS A 452 -36.05 20.36 -7.02
CA HIS A 452 -37.44 20.82 -7.13
C HIS A 452 -37.66 22.20 -6.51
N ASP A 453 -36.96 22.54 -5.42
CA ASP A 453 -37.07 23.85 -4.79
C ASP A 453 -36.51 24.95 -5.71
N SER A 454 -35.42 24.69 -6.42
CA SER A 454 -34.85 25.63 -7.38
C SER A 454 -35.76 25.82 -8.59
N LEU A 455 -36.47 24.78 -9.02
CA LEU A 455 -37.51 24.91 -10.05
C LEU A 455 -38.63 25.82 -9.53
N ALA A 456 -39.16 25.56 -8.34
CA ALA A 456 -40.23 26.36 -7.75
C ALA A 456 -39.83 27.84 -7.54
N ARG A 457 -38.57 28.13 -7.18
CA ARG A 457 -38.06 29.51 -7.13
C ARG A 457 -38.00 30.13 -8.52
N ALA A 458 -37.50 29.41 -9.53
CA ALA A 458 -37.46 29.90 -10.90
C ALA A 458 -38.85 30.18 -11.49
N GLU A 459 -39.87 29.39 -11.15
CA GLU A 459 -41.27 29.60 -11.58
C GLU A 459 -41.91 30.86 -10.98
N ARG A 460 -41.42 31.31 -9.82
CA ARG A 460 -41.92 32.50 -9.10
C ARG A 460 -41.06 33.74 -9.32
N ALA A 461 -39.89 33.62 -9.91
CA ALA A 461 -38.94 34.70 -10.04
C ALA A 461 -39.26 35.60 -11.25
N ASP A 462 -39.22 36.91 -11.02
CA ASP A 462 -39.29 37.95 -12.04
C ASP A 462 -38.05 37.91 -12.93
N ILE A 463 -36.89 37.62 -12.35
CA ILE A 463 -35.61 37.56 -13.07
C ILE A 463 -34.97 36.18 -12.92
N ARG A 464 -34.67 35.52 -14.04
CA ARG A 464 -34.03 34.21 -14.07
C ARG A 464 -32.65 34.32 -14.70
N ILE A 465 -31.64 33.94 -13.93
CA ILE A 465 -30.24 33.90 -14.33
C ILE A 465 -29.82 32.43 -14.40
N VAL A 466 -29.26 31.98 -15.51
CA VAL A 466 -28.68 30.62 -15.60
C VAL A 466 -27.16 30.72 -15.56
N ALA A 467 -26.55 30.14 -14.53
CA ALA A 467 -25.11 29.97 -14.44
C ALA A 467 -24.71 28.65 -15.09
N LEU A 468 -24.13 28.71 -16.29
CA LEU A 468 -23.74 27.56 -17.11
C LEU A 468 -22.22 27.39 -17.08
N GLY A 469 -21.72 26.23 -16.62
CA GLY A 469 -20.28 26.00 -16.64
C GLY A 469 -19.80 24.66 -16.11
N ASP A 470 -18.51 24.64 -15.81
CA ASP A 470 -17.73 23.51 -15.33
C ASP A 470 -17.63 23.49 -13.79
N ASP A 471 -16.53 22.94 -13.25
CA ASP A 471 -16.17 22.92 -11.84
C ASP A 471 -16.28 24.30 -11.16
N LEU A 472 -15.94 25.40 -11.84
CA LEU A 472 -15.98 26.74 -11.24
C LEU A 472 -17.40 27.27 -11.09
N THR A 473 -18.31 26.87 -11.97
CA THR A 473 -19.74 27.21 -11.83
C THR A 473 -20.44 26.28 -10.85
N TRP A 474 -20.09 24.98 -10.86
CA TRP A 474 -20.56 24.02 -9.85
C TRP A 474 -20.14 24.45 -8.43
N SER A 475 -18.93 25.03 -8.30
CA SER A 475 -18.39 25.65 -7.09
C SER A 475 -17.99 24.65 -6.00
N THR A 476 -18.95 24.21 -5.18
CA THR A 476 -18.71 23.43 -3.95
C THR A 476 -19.72 22.30 -3.81
N GLU A 477 -19.44 21.29 -2.99
CA GLU A 477 -20.39 20.17 -2.76
C GLU A 477 -21.69 20.61 -2.09
N LYS A 478 -21.62 21.58 -1.16
CA LYS A 478 -22.80 22.16 -0.54
C LYS A 478 -23.34 23.26 -1.43
N LYS A 479 -24.63 23.17 -1.76
CA LYS A 479 -25.35 24.11 -2.62
C LYS A 479 -25.38 25.51 -2.02
N GLU A 480 -25.58 25.60 -0.71
CA GLU A 480 -25.74 26.86 0.03
C GLU A 480 -24.43 27.65 0.09
N GLU A 481 -23.29 26.97 -0.07
CA GLU A 481 -21.96 27.59 -0.11
C GLU A 481 -21.50 27.91 -1.56
N SER A 482 -22.30 27.54 -2.57
CA SER A 482 -21.96 27.77 -3.98
C SER A 482 -22.17 29.23 -4.37
N TRP A 483 -21.27 29.80 -5.18
CA TRP A 483 -21.40 31.20 -5.58
C TRP A 483 -22.71 31.54 -6.31
N PRO A 484 -23.35 30.64 -7.11
CA PRO A 484 -24.64 30.96 -7.73
C PRO A 484 -25.76 31.10 -6.69
N HIS A 485 -25.75 30.28 -5.63
CA HIS A 485 -26.72 30.41 -4.54
C HIS A 485 -26.48 31.69 -3.74
N LEU A 486 -25.23 31.96 -3.38
CA LEU A 486 -24.85 33.19 -2.67
C LEU A 486 -25.14 34.45 -3.51
N LEU A 487 -25.05 34.35 -4.85
CA LEU A 487 -25.45 35.41 -5.76
C LEU A 487 -26.97 35.63 -5.74
N GLU A 488 -27.77 34.55 -5.71
CA GLU A 488 -29.22 34.64 -5.55
C GLU A 488 -29.59 35.37 -4.26
N GLU A 489 -29.02 34.95 -3.13
CA GLU A 489 -29.25 35.59 -1.83
C GLU A 489 -28.87 37.08 -1.86
N LYS A 490 -27.70 37.39 -2.43
CA LYS A 490 -27.21 38.76 -2.49
C LYS A 490 -28.04 39.65 -3.41
N LEU A 491 -28.44 39.17 -4.59
CA LEU A 491 -29.28 39.95 -5.50
C LEU A 491 -30.68 40.19 -4.92
N ASN A 492 -31.29 39.20 -4.28
CA ASN A 492 -32.58 39.41 -3.62
C ASN A 492 -32.48 40.36 -2.41
N ALA A 493 -31.33 40.40 -1.72
CA ALA A 493 -31.07 41.38 -0.67
C ALA A 493 -30.85 42.80 -1.24
N ASP A 494 -30.03 42.92 -2.29
CA ASP A 494 -29.68 44.21 -2.90
C ASP A 494 -30.87 44.83 -3.67
N LEU A 495 -31.79 44.00 -4.18
CA LEU A 495 -32.98 44.41 -4.95
C LEU A 495 -34.29 44.32 -4.16
N ALA A 496 -34.21 44.14 -2.84
CA ALA A 496 -35.39 44.05 -1.98
C ALA A 496 -36.31 45.27 -2.12
N ASP A 497 -35.73 46.47 -2.30
CA ASP A 497 -36.45 47.72 -2.46
C ASP A 497 -37.15 47.86 -3.82
N GLU A 498 -36.70 47.12 -4.83
CA GLU A 498 -37.30 47.11 -6.17
C GLU A 498 -38.43 46.08 -6.32
N ALA A 499 -38.69 45.28 -5.27
CA ALA A 499 -39.69 44.22 -5.24
C ALA A 499 -39.55 43.17 -6.36
N LEU A 500 -38.32 42.97 -6.88
CA LEU A 500 -37.99 41.99 -7.91
C LEU A 500 -37.44 40.72 -7.28
N ALA A 501 -38.08 39.58 -7.56
CA ALA A 501 -37.58 38.27 -7.16
C ALA A 501 -36.59 37.73 -8.20
N VAL A 502 -35.38 37.42 -7.77
CA VAL A 502 -34.33 36.84 -8.61
C VAL A 502 -34.14 35.36 -8.29
N ALA A 503 -34.10 34.52 -9.33
CA ALA A 503 -33.64 33.13 -9.23
C ALA A 503 -32.36 32.93 -10.03
N VAL A 504 -31.35 32.34 -9.40
CA VAL A 504 -30.08 31.95 -10.03
C VAL A 504 -30.02 30.43 -10.10
N ILE A 505 -30.17 29.92 -11.32
CA ILE A 505 -30.15 28.50 -11.62
C ILE A 505 -28.70 28.05 -11.82
N ASN A 506 -28.19 27.23 -10.89
CA ASN A 506 -26.86 26.62 -11.03
C ASN A 506 -26.92 25.42 -11.99
N ALA A 507 -26.57 25.65 -13.25
CA ALA A 507 -26.40 24.62 -14.27
C ALA A 507 -24.92 24.15 -14.42
N GLY A 508 -24.07 24.42 -13.42
CA GLY A 508 -22.69 23.94 -13.36
C GLY A 508 -22.62 22.42 -13.16
N ILE A 509 -21.74 21.75 -13.91
CA ILE A 509 -21.44 20.32 -13.70
C ILE A 509 -19.91 20.16 -13.70
N ALA A 510 -19.37 19.69 -12.58
CA ALA A 510 -17.95 19.41 -12.43
C ALA A 510 -17.46 18.35 -13.43
N GLY A 511 -16.23 18.51 -13.91
CA GLY A 511 -15.62 17.60 -14.88
C GLY A 511 -16.10 17.78 -16.32
N THR A 512 -16.94 18.79 -16.60
CA THR A 512 -17.51 18.99 -17.95
C THR A 512 -16.81 20.07 -18.77
N THR A 513 -16.96 19.98 -20.09
CA THR A 513 -16.35 20.87 -21.09
C THR A 513 -17.43 21.62 -21.89
N SER A 514 -17.04 22.64 -22.65
CA SER A 514 -17.93 23.35 -23.57
C SER A 514 -18.55 22.43 -24.63
N ARG A 515 -17.85 21.36 -25.02
CA ARG A 515 -18.38 20.31 -25.91
C ARG A 515 -19.60 19.62 -25.30
N GLN A 516 -19.52 19.25 -24.03
CA GLN A 516 -20.62 18.62 -23.32
C GLN A 516 -21.74 19.62 -23.03
N ALA A 517 -21.39 20.88 -22.76
CA ALA A 517 -22.36 21.97 -22.62
C ALA A 517 -23.28 22.05 -23.85
N MET A 518 -22.74 21.97 -25.06
CA MET A 518 -23.53 21.96 -26.29
C MET A 518 -24.54 20.83 -26.39
N ILE A 519 -24.24 19.66 -25.82
CA ILE A 519 -25.14 18.49 -25.83
C ILE A 519 -26.31 18.70 -24.86
N ARG A 520 -26.05 19.32 -23.69
CA ARG A 520 -27.04 19.54 -22.62
C ARG A 520 -27.74 20.89 -22.65
N LEU A 521 -27.34 21.79 -23.55
CA LEU A 521 -27.79 23.18 -23.58
C LEU A 521 -29.32 23.32 -23.61
N HIS A 522 -30.00 22.49 -24.41
CA HIS A 522 -31.46 22.50 -24.50
C HIS A 522 -32.14 22.13 -23.16
N ARG A 523 -31.53 21.24 -22.36
CA ARG A 523 -32.06 20.86 -21.04
C ARG A 523 -31.78 21.95 -20.01
N ASP A 524 -30.58 22.51 -20.03
CA ASP A 524 -30.09 23.40 -18.98
C ASP A 524 -30.53 24.86 -19.15
N LEU A 525 -30.99 25.24 -20.35
CA LEU A 525 -31.34 26.62 -20.67
C LEU A 525 -32.81 26.81 -21.02
N THR A 526 -33.34 26.01 -21.96
CA THR A 526 -34.68 26.21 -22.53
C THR A 526 -35.80 26.24 -21.49
N PRO A 527 -35.85 25.35 -20.47
CA PRO A 527 -36.96 25.31 -19.51
C PRO A 527 -37.07 26.58 -18.66
N PHE A 528 -35.98 27.32 -18.51
CA PHE A 528 -35.91 28.46 -17.61
C PHE A 528 -36.18 29.79 -18.31
N THR A 529 -36.13 29.84 -19.64
CA THR A 529 -36.27 31.10 -20.40
C THR A 529 -35.48 32.26 -19.75
N PRO A 530 -34.15 32.10 -19.56
CA PRO A 530 -33.38 33.03 -18.75
C PRO A 530 -33.32 34.42 -19.37
N HIS A 531 -33.24 35.43 -18.53
CA HIS A 531 -32.94 36.80 -18.94
C HIS A 531 -31.44 37.01 -19.11
N LEU A 532 -30.64 36.32 -18.29
CA LEU A 532 -29.18 36.37 -18.31
C LEU A 532 -28.59 34.97 -18.22
N VAL A 533 -27.56 34.71 -19.03
CA VAL A 533 -26.74 33.50 -18.96
C VAL A 533 -25.32 33.90 -18.58
N ILE A 534 -24.88 33.44 -17.42
CA ILE A 534 -23.48 33.57 -17.00
C ILE A 534 -22.75 32.30 -17.42
N VAL A 535 -21.73 32.42 -18.27
CA VAL A 535 -21.08 31.25 -18.88
C VAL A 535 -19.56 31.25 -18.71
N SER A 536 -19.00 30.10 -18.32
CA SER A 536 -17.56 29.82 -18.42
C SER A 536 -17.28 28.31 -18.42
N PHE A 537 -16.40 27.88 -19.31
CA PHE A 537 -15.89 26.50 -19.41
C PHE A 537 -14.36 26.46 -19.49
N ILE A 538 -13.71 27.56 -19.09
CA ILE A 538 -12.27 27.76 -19.28
C ILE A 538 -11.47 26.71 -18.51
N LEU A 539 -11.88 26.35 -17.29
CA LEU A 539 -11.18 25.33 -16.52
C LEU A 539 -11.37 23.96 -17.14
N GLY A 540 -12.61 23.57 -17.46
CA GLY A 540 -12.95 22.28 -18.05
C GLY A 540 -12.25 22.03 -19.39
N ASP A 541 -12.26 23.04 -20.27
CA ASP A 541 -11.66 22.98 -21.62
C ASP A 541 -10.13 22.96 -21.60
N SER A 542 -9.51 23.48 -20.54
CA SER A 542 -8.05 23.52 -20.38
C SER A 542 -7.52 22.52 -19.36
N PHE A 543 -8.38 21.68 -18.77
CA PHE A 543 -7.99 20.80 -17.67
C PHE A 543 -7.05 19.68 -18.14
N ILE A 544 -5.96 19.49 -17.43
CA ILE A 544 -5.02 18.38 -17.60
C ILE A 544 -5.31 17.33 -16.54
N GLU A 545 -5.61 16.10 -16.95
CA GLU A 545 -5.93 15.00 -16.03
C GLU A 545 -4.69 14.61 -15.20
N PRO A 546 -4.78 14.63 -13.86
CA PRO A 546 -3.68 14.21 -13.00
C PRO A 546 -3.57 12.68 -12.90
N GLY A 547 -2.34 12.15 -12.77
CA GLY A 547 -2.12 10.76 -12.35
C GLY A 547 -2.00 9.70 -13.46
N GLY A 548 -1.93 10.08 -14.73
CA GLY A 548 -1.58 9.18 -15.85
C GLY A 548 -0.07 9.05 -16.08
N PRO A 549 0.41 8.04 -16.84
CA PRO A 549 1.81 7.92 -17.24
C PRO A 549 2.28 9.09 -18.13
N ALA A 550 1.34 9.85 -18.70
CA ALA A 550 1.56 11.11 -19.38
C ALA A 550 0.47 12.12 -19.00
N LEU A 551 0.83 13.40 -18.92
CA LEU A 551 -0.10 14.50 -18.71
C LEU A 551 -1.01 14.66 -19.93
N ARG A 552 -2.27 14.24 -19.78
CA ARG A 552 -3.27 14.21 -20.85
C ARG A 552 -4.26 15.35 -20.69
N GLU A 553 -4.53 16.06 -21.78
CA GLU A 553 -5.60 17.06 -21.84
C GLU A 553 -6.98 16.38 -21.83
N ARG A 554 -7.91 16.89 -21.03
CA ARG A 554 -9.31 16.45 -21.03
C ARG A 554 -9.94 16.66 -22.41
N LEU A 555 -9.65 17.82 -23.00
CA LEU A 555 -10.07 18.18 -24.35
C LEU A 555 -8.86 18.81 -25.08
N PRO A 556 -8.49 18.31 -26.27
CA PRO A 556 -7.42 18.92 -27.05
C PRO A 556 -7.70 20.40 -27.34
N ALA A 557 -6.65 21.24 -27.40
CA ALA A 557 -6.78 22.69 -27.58
C ALA A 557 -7.69 23.12 -28.75
N GLU A 558 -7.49 22.54 -29.93
CA GLU A 558 -8.29 22.86 -31.12
C GLU A 558 -9.75 22.44 -30.99
N ASP A 559 -9.97 21.33 -30.30
CA ASP A 559 -11.29 20.78 -30.00
C ASP A 559 -12.04 21.66 -28.99
N ALA A 560 -11.33 22.17 -27.99
CA ALA A 560 -11.82 23.12 -27.01
C ALA A 560 -12.20 24.46 -27.65
N GLU A 561 -11.30 25.03 -28.47
CA GLU A 561 -11.57 26.29 -29.16
C GLU A 561 -12.80 26.20 -30.07
N ARG A 562 -12.93 25.11 -30.83
CA ARG A 562 -14.12 24.84 -31.65
C ARG A 562 -15.38 24.69 -30.80
N ALA A 563 -15.32 23.92 -29.72
CA ALA A 563 -16.47 23.68 -28.88
C ALA A 563 -16.99 24.95 -28.18
N ILE A 564 -16.09 25.80 -27.64
CA ILE A 564 -16.50 27.06 -27.03
C ILE A 564 -17.04 28.04 -28.08
N ARG A 565 -16.46 28.05 -29.29
CA ARG A 565 -16.92 28.87 -30.41
C ARG A 565 -18.35 28.49 -30.79
N ASP A 566 -18.64 27.20 -30.89
CA ASP A 566 -19.97 26.69 -31.20
C ASP A 566 -20.97 27.03 -30.08
N LEU A 567 -20.54 26.89 -28.81
CA LEU A 567 -21.35 27.24 -27.64
C LEU A 567 -21.73 28.72 -27.61
N LEU A 568 -20.75 29.62 -27.70
CA LEU A 568 -21.01 31.06 -27.69
C LEU A 568 -21.86 31.49 -28.90
N THR A 569 -21.65 30.85 -30.06
CA THR A 569 -22.47 31.10 -31.26
C THR A 569 -23.92 30.67 -31.05
N HIS A 570 -24.15 29.52 -30.40
CA HIS A 570 -25.50 29.06 -30.10
C HIS A 570 -26.18 29.92 -29.02
N LEU A 571 -25.44 30.28 -27.97
CA LEU A 571 -25.93 31.15 -26.89
C LEU A 571 -26.37 32.52 -27.42
N ARG A 572 -25.64 33.12 -28.38
CA ARG A 572 -26.06 34.39 -29.01
C ARG A 572 -27.35 34.32 -29.83
N ARG A 573 -27.79 33.12 -30.22
CA ARG A 573 -29.09 32.93 -30.88
C ARG A 573 -30.26 32.85 -29.89
N THR A 574 -29.96 32.76 -28.59
CA THR A 574 -30.98 32.78 -27.54
C THR A 574 -31.42 34.21 -27.27
N ARG A 575 -32.60 34.37 -26.67
CA ARG A 575 -33.14 35.70 -26.29
C ARG A 575 -32.52 36.26 -25.00
N ALA A 576 -31.66 35.48 -24.33
CA ALA A 576 -31.03 35.88 -23.10
C ALA A 576 -29.81 36.76 -23.37
N GLN A 577 -29.55 37.72 -22.47
CA GLN A 577 -28.24 38.36 -22.41
C GLN A 577 -27.18 37.33 -22.01
N ILE A 578 -25.97 37.47 -22.55
CA ILE A 578 -24.86 36.55 -22.26
C ILE A 578 -23.78 37.35 -21.54
N LEU A 579 -23.32 36.83 -20.41
CA LEU A 579 -22.16 37.34 -19.68
C LEU A 579 -21.13 36.23 -19.57
N HIS A 580 -19.93 36.49 -20.07
CA HIS A 580 -18.79 35.58 -19.89
C HIS A 580 -17.98 36.01 -18.66
N TRP A 581 -17.38 35.06 -17.94
CA TRP A 581 -16.47 35.36 -16.83
C TRP A 581 -15.20 34.52 -16.88
N THR A 582 -14.08 35.14 -16.51
CA THR A 582 -12.77 34.48 -16.53
C THR A 582 -12.61 33.51 -15.37
N ALA A 583 -11.96 32.37 -15.61
CA ALA A 583 -11.52 31.47 -14.55
C ALA A 583 -10.56 32.14 -13.57
N ASN A 584 -10.57 31.67 -12.32
CA ASN A 584 -9.55 31.97 -11.33
C ASN A 584 -8.16 31.48 -11.81
N PRO A 585 -7.08 32.16 -11.41
CA PRO A 585 -5.71 31.77 -11.79
C PRO A 585 -5.30 30.44 -11.17
N ALA A 586 -4.38 29.73 -11.83
CA ALA A 586 -3.75 28.53 -11.30
C ALA A 586 -2.58 28.90 -10.37
N PHE A 587 -2.72 28.64 -9.06
CA PHE A 587 -1.67 28.90 -8.08
C PHE A 587 -1.10 27.59 -7.51
N PRO A 588 0.20 27.30 -7.73
CA PRO A 588 0.84 26.18 -7.05
C PRO A 588 0.86 26.43 -5.54
N TYR A 589 0.36 25.45 -4.78
CA TYR A 589 0.21 25.46 -3.33
C TYR A 589 1.17 24.45 -2.67
N ASP A 590 1.89 24.88 -1.64
CA ASP A 590 2.67 24.00 -0.76
C ASP A 590 1.81 23.58 0.44
N HIS A 591 0.87 22.64 0.24
CA HIS A 591 0.17 22.00 1.36
C HIS A 591 0.82 20.66 1.71
N ALA A 592 1.08 20.44 2.99
CA ALA A 592 1.72 19.22 3.52
C ALA A 592 0.80 17.97 3.52
N ALA A 593 -0.48 18.10 3.19
CA ALA A 593 -1.50 17.10 3.54
C ALA A 593 -2.06 16.24 2.39
N GLU A 594 -1.85 16.57 1.12
CA GLU A 594 -2.41 15.78 0.01
C GLU A 594 -1.40 15.54 -1.11
N LYS A 595 -1.50 14.38 -1.75
CA LYS A 595 -0.58 13.85 -2.77
C LYS A 595 -0.21 14.93 -3.78
N ARG A 596 1.04 15.38 -3.74
CA ARG A 596 1.59 16.44 -4.60
C ARG A 596 1.32 16.13 -6.08
N LEU A 597 0.49 16.93 -6.73
CA LEU A 597 0.57 17.06 -8.18
C LEU A 597 1.96 17.63 -8.52
N PRO A 598 2.69 17.06 -9.51
CA PRO A 598 4.00 17.55 -9.88
C PRO A 598 3.94 19.04 -10.27
N ARG A 599 4.99 19.82 -9.97
CA ARG A 599 5.06 21.23 -10.38
C ARG A 599 4.95 21.40 -11.91
N GLU A 600 5.46 20.43 -12.66
CA GLU A 600 5.29 20.34 -14.11
C GLU A 600 3.81 20.35 -14.54
N TRP A 601 2.93 19.69 -13.78
CA TRP A 601 1.49 19.75 -14.02
C TRP A 601 0.95 21.16 -13.79
N ALA A 602 1.37 21.86 -12.72
CA ALA A 602 0.97 23.25 -12.44
C ALA A 602 1.30 24.16 -13.62
N ASP A 603 2.56 24.10 -14.05
CA ASP A 603 3.09 25.01 -15.05
C ASP A 603 2.36 24.78 -16.39
N ARG A 604 2.11 23.52 -16.74
CA ARG A 604 1.32 23.16 -17.93
C ARG A 604 -0.15 23.55 -17.79
N GLN A 605 -0.77 23.34 -16.63
CA GLN A 605 -2.17 23.72 -16.40
C GLN A 605 -2.33 25.24 -16.49
N ALA A 606 -1.43 26.01 -15.89
CA ALA A 606 -1.44 27.47 -15.94
C ALA A 606 -1.28 28.00 -17.39
N LEU A 607 -0.41 27.36 -18.18
CA LEU A 607 -0.24 27.68 -19.60
C LEU A 607 -1.52 27.40 -20.39
N ARG A 608 -2.12 26.21 -20.23
CA ARG A 608 -3.36 25.85 -20.94
C ARG A 608 -4.53 26.74 -20.53
N LEU A 609 -4.67 27.06 -19.25
CA LEU A 609 -5.68 27.99 -18.76
C LEU A 609 -5.52 29.38 -19.39
N SER A 610 -4.29 29.87 -19.52
CA SER A 610 -3.99 31.17 -20.13
C SER A 610 -4.27 31.18 -21.64
N GLN A 611 -3.97 30.09 -22.34
CA GLN A 611 -4.37 29.92 -23.75
C GLN A 611 -5.89 29.94 -23.89
N ALA A 612 -6.60 29.23 -23.01
CA ALA A 612 -8.07 29.18 -23.00
C ALA A 612 -8.73 30.53 -22.74
N LEU A 613 -8.18 31.30 -21.80
CA LEU A 613 -8.59 32.68 -21.58
C LEU A 613 -8.38 33.54 -22.83
N THR A 614 -7.23 33.40 -23.49
CA THR A 614 -6.87 34.22 -24.65
C THR A 614 -7.83 33.99 -25.82
N TYR A 615 -8.04 32.73 -26.24
CA TYR A 615 -8.95 32.47 -27.35
C TYR A 615 -10.41 32.76 -26.98
N THR A 616 -10.83 32.52 -25.73
CA THR A 616 -12.22 32.78 -25.32
C THR A 616 -12.50 34.28 -25.26
N ALA A 617 -11.58 35.08 -24.72
CA ALA A 617 -11.68 36.54 -24.72
C ALA A 617 -11.75 37.10 -26.15
N HIS A 618 -10.95 36.56 -27.07
CA HIS A 618 -11.01 36.93 -28.49
C HIS A 618 -12.39 36.59 -29.09
N LEU A 619 -12.92 35.39 -28.85
CA LEU A 619 -14.22 34.96 -29.35
C LEU A 619 -15.38 35.76 -28.77
N CYS A 620 -15.31 36.14 -27.49
CA CYS A 620 -16.28 37.01 -26.83
C CYS A 620 -16.26 38.42 -27.44
N THR A 621 -15.08 38.99 -27.65
CA THR A 621 -14.91 40.31 -28.30
C THR A 621 -15.50 40.29 -29.71
N GLN A 622 -15.19 39.27 -30.52
CA GLN A 622 -15.74 39.12 -31.87
C GLN A 622 -17.28 39.02 -31.92
N ARG A 623 -17.92 38.58 -30.83
CA ARG A 623 -19.36 38.30 -30.76
C ARG A 623 -20.15 39.29 -29.92
N ASP A 624 -19.48 40.34 -29.46
CA ASP A 624 -20.04 41.37 -28.58
C ASP A 624 -20.65 40.74 -27.31
N ILE A 625 -19.87 39.88 -26.66
CA ILE A 625 -20.24 39.25 -25.37
C ILE A 625 -19.44 39.94 -24.26
N PRO A 626 -20.09 40.63 -23.31
CA PRO A 626 -19.40 41.23 -22.19
C PRO A 626 -18.66 40.17 -21.38
N THR A 627 -17.44 40.50 -20.94
CA THR A 627 -16.59 39.61 -20.16
C THR A 627 -16.18 40.27 -18.86
N VAL A 628 -16.43 39.59 -17.75
CA VAL A 628 -15.96 40.03 -16.43
C VAL A 628 -14.65 39.35 -16.08
N ASP A 629 -13.63 40.15 -15.83
CA ASP A 629 -12.30 39.65 -15.45
C ASP A 629 -12.19 39.50 -13.93
N PHE A 630 -12.56 38.31 -13.45
CA PHE A 630 -12.33 37.91 -12.07
C PHE A 630 -10.92 37.39 -11.84
N ARG A 631 -10.21 36.92 -12.87
CA ARG A 631 -8.83 36.46 -12.73
C ARG A 631 -7.96 37.56 -12.14
N SER A 632 -8.06 38.77 -12.68
CA SER A 632 -7.34 39.94 -12.17
C SER A 632 -7.69 40.25 -10.70
N ARG A 633 -8.95 40.02 -10.26
CA ARG A 633 -9.32 40.22 -8.85
C ARG A 633 -8.64 39.23 -7.91
N PHE A 634 -8.39 38.00 -8.35
CA PHE A 634 -7.58 37.06 -7.58
C PHE A 634 -6.09 37.44 -7.59
N GLU A 635 -5.56 37.95 -8.70
CA GLU A 635 -4.14 38.30 -8.83
C GLU A 635 -3.76 39.60 -8.07
N VAL A 636 -4.61 40.63 -8.12
CA VAL A 636 -4.37 41.95 -7.48
C VAL A 636 -4.28 41.87 -5.95
N ASN A 637 -4.99 40.92 -5.33
CA ASN A 637 -4.95 40.72 -3.87
C ASN A 637 -3.66 40.03 -3.38
N GLY A 638 -2.77 39.65 -4.31
CA GLY A 638 -1.50 38.98 -4.05
C GLY A 638 -1.67 37.47 -3.83
N LYS A 639 -0.62 36.72 -4.18
CA LYS A 639 -0.62 35.24 -4.15
C LYS A 639 -1.05 34.67 -2.79
N ALA A 640 -0.59 35.27 -1.69
CA ALA A 640 -0.89 34.80 -0.34
C ALA A 640 -2.38 34.96 0.05
N SER A 641 -3.04 36.03 -0.42
CA SER A 641 -4.47 36.25 -0.16
C SER A 641 -5.32 35.37 -1.07
N ALA A 642 -4.95 35.29 -2.35
CA ALA A 642 -5.64 34.46 -3.32
C ALA A 642 -5.64 32.98 -2.91
N GLN A 643 -4.52 32.48 -2.39
CA GLN A 643 -4.40 31.14 -1.83
C GLN A 643 -5.41 30.84 -0.72
N LYS A 644 -5.75 31.81 0.15
CA LYS A 644 -6.78 31.63 1.20
C LYS A 644 -8.19 31.42 0.64
N TRP A 645 -8.43 31.79 -0.61
CA TRP A 645 -9.72 31.67 -1.29
C TRP A 645 -9.80 30.45 -2.21
N MET A 646 -8.73 29.64 -2.25
CA MET A 646 -8.60 28.48 -3.12
C MET A 646 -8.71 27.19 -2.31
N SER A 647 -9.43 26.19 -2.83
CA SER A 647 -9.50 24.85 -2.25
C SER A 647 -8.35 23.98 -2.74
N ASP A 648 -7.98 24.16 -4.01
CA ASP A 648 -6.84 23.52 -4.65
C ASP A 648 -6.14 24.53 -5.58
N TRP A 649 -5.31 24.06 -6.51
CA TRP A 649 -4.52 24.95 -7.36
C TRP A 649 -5.36 25.77 -8.34
N CYS A 650 -6.56 25.31 -8.71
CA CYS A 650 -7.38 25.90 -9.77
C CYS A 650 -8.85 26.10 -9.38
N ARG A 651 -9.28 25.70 -8.18
CA ARG A 651 -10.67 25.86 -7.70
C ARG A 651 -10.72 26.73 -6.45
N HIS A 652 -11.77 27.55 -6.35
CA HIS A 652 -12.03 28.35 -5.15
C HIS A 652 -12.65 27.51 -4.03
N ASN A 653 -12.45 27.93 -2.79
CA ASN A 653 -13.15 27.38 -1.62
C ASN A 653 -14.39 28.22 -1.28
N ALA A 654 -15.08 27.92 -0.18
CA ALA A 654 -16.27 28.67 0.26
C ALA A 654 -16.04 30.18 0.47
N ALA A 655 -14.83 30.60 0.89
CA ALA A 655 -14.51 32.02 1.01
C ALA A 655 -14.34 32.68 -0.36
N GLY A 656 -13.70 31.99 -1.32
CA GLY A 656 -13.64 32.46 -2.70
C GLY A 656 -15.01 32.53 -3.37
N ALA A 657 -15.89 31.56 -3.13
CA ALA A 657 -17.27 31.57 -3.63
C ALA A 657 -18.05 32.80 -3.17
N ARG A 658 -17.95 33.17 -1.88
CA ARG A 658 -18.55 34.41 -1.35
C ARG A 658 -18.03 35.66 -2.05
N ASN A 659 -16.72 35.76 -2.27
CA ASN A 659 -16.13 36.90 -2.97
C ASN A 659 -16.63 36.99 -4.42
N ILE A 660 -16.66 35.87 -5.14
CA ILE A 660 -17.19 35.79 -6.51
C ILE A 660 -18.64 36.28 -6.57
N ALA A 661 -19.49 35.81 -5.65
CA ALA A 661 -20.90 36.23 -5.59
C ALA A 661 -21.03 37.75 -5.37
N VAL A 662 -20.27 38.32 -4.44
CA VAL A 662 -20.27 39.76 -4.16
C VAL A 662 -19.80 40.58 -5.36
N TRP A 663 -18.71 40.16 -6.02
CA TRP A 663 -18.18 40.86 -7.19
C TRP A 663 -19.12 40.76 -8.39
N MET A 664 -19.75 39.60 -8.59
CA MET A 664 -20.72 39.39 -9.66
C MET A 664 -21.97 40.24 -9.44
N ALA A 665 -22.56 40.22 -8.24
CA ALA A 665 -23.72 41.05 -7.91
C ALA A 665 -23.44 42.54 -8.18
N GLY A 666 -22.30 43.04 -7.69
CA GLY A 666 -21.90 44.44 -7.91
C GLY A 666 -21.74 44.79 -9.40
N HIS A 667 -21.21 43.89 -10.22
CA HIS A 667 -21.08 44.11 -11.65
C HIS A 667 -22.44 44.09 -12.38
N LEU A 668 -23.30 43.12 -12.06
CA LEU A 668 -24.62 43.00 -12.69
C LEU A 668 -25.50 44.23 -12.43
N VAL A 669 -25.46 44.77 -11.21
CA VAL A 669 -26.19 45.98 -10.83
C VAL A 669 -25.58 47.21 -11.47
N ALA A 670 -24.25 47.39 -11.40
CA ALA A 670 -23.58 48.57 -11.94
C ALA A 670 -23.73 48.72 -13.47
N GLU A 671 -23.65 47.61 -14.20
CA GLU A 671 -23.77 47.59 -15.66
C GLU A 671 -25.21 47.43 -16.16
N LYS A 672 -26.21 47.44 -15.25
CA LYS A 672 -27.65 47.28 -15.56
C LYS A 672 -27.94 46.08 -16.48
N LEU A 673 -27.30 44.95 -16.19
CA LEU A 673 -27.42 43.71 -16.99
C LEU A 673 -28.68 42.89 -16.64
N LEU A 674 -29.50 43.36 -15.70
CA LEU A 674 -30.76 42.72 -15.31
C LEU A 674 -31.94 43.57 -15.79
N PRO A 675 -32.97 42.96 -16.41
CA PRO A 675 -34.15 43.70 -16.85
C PRO A 675 -34.91 44.26 -15.66
N GLY A 676 -35.34 45.52 -15.73
CA GLY A 676 -36.11 46.19 -14.67
C GLY A 676 -35.31 47.16 -13.79
N LEU A 677 -33.97 47.11 -13.82
CA LEU A 677 -33.11 48.04 -13.10
C LEU A 677 -33.04 49.40 -13.84
N GLY A 678 -33.80 50.38 -13.34
CA GLY A 678 -33.93 51.74 -13.87
C GLY A 678 -32.71 52.62 -13.66
#